data_AF-A0AAV3ZIY4-F1
#
_entry.id   AF-A0AAV3ZIY4-F1
#
_cell.length_a   1.000
_cell.length_b   1.000
_cell.length_c   1.000
_cell.angle_alpha   90.00
_cell.angle_beta   90.00
_cell.angle_gamma   90.00
#
_symmetry.space_group_name_H-M   'P 1'
#
loop_
_entity.id
_entity.type
_entity.pdbx_description
1 polymer ?
#
loop_
_entity_poly.entity_id
_entity_poly.type
_entity_poly.pdbx_seq_one_letter_code
_entity_poly.pdbx_strand_id
1 'polypeptide(L)'
;MDEREQICHSLITWLHSFSLAAPHETPADLCDGVAIAQALAVIAPSYFTPSWLATIKSEDLNNWRLKVTNLKKILKGILEYNLEVLGITMQGFQMPDVNAIGEHCDPQELGRLLQLVLNVAINCDNKGEHIQTIMSMEEDVQQIIKNAIQELMAKESSPSEDIDAELQEQLKRVSDDLNMALEAKEELLQRCHELDAQVASLQEERQSLELDRNKLEERLAMAESVEDPSTPAGKKLRQLQSLVDTLQEEIYKLESAYYCVSILARIELSYIYPFAVFQNSELNKLASESRAMKDELDILRHTSEQLAKSESTIELYKKKLEDLSDLRGQMKMLEEKNTKYMQQQIEMEEELKRAASLKQQLESYKKQAVELQNKAAEETKRADKAEFEYKRMQEKVTTLQREKERVLKERDSLRDMNDEMKCSQFQNKGFGAEADVEQPMQNLEMFSLPPEIKERLMRLEHENKMLKMESGAGNDHNASVSSDLLDAAKARQNELETEVRLLTQQLMEVQAQLEDLQETEQSATAAKSHETVQTRQQLQEARQRLEERDRQLDHRQQQADELTQRLTEQSEKNGELSELLARKDEEIRVMEERYRKYLEKAKNVIKSLDPRHNSESTSEIYSLKSQMHEKDSYISFLEKDQEKLKSLRDQEEKLIVTAWYNLGMQLHRQAAEERLANSSMGQSFLARQRAVHTRRANTMNTLHNSNSPSLEEEGPLSVRPNTTKRRFTFRKNKPSAQSSASAETKSTSMPPGYTHPVISQSAEDSSFPGIRDNHFSDGNLT
;
A
#
# COMPACT_ATOMS: atom_id res chain seq x y z
N MET A 1 -85.35 -75.16 7.55
CA MET A 1 -86.45 -76.03 7.11
C MET A 1 -87.35 -75.22 6.20
N ASP A 2 -87.74 -75.80 5.07
CA ASP A 2 -88.80 -75.27 4.21
C ASP A 2 -90.13 -75.19 4.99
N GLU A 3 -91.07 -74.34 4.60
CA GLU A 3 -92.34 -74.18 5.32
C GLU A 3 -93.15 -75.50 5.36
N ARG A 4 -93.06 -76.31 4.29
CA ARG A 4 -93.67 -77.65 4.23
C ARG A 4 -92.96 -78.69 5.12
N GLU A 5 -91.65 -78.56 5.34
CA GLU A 5 -90.92 -79.37 6.34
C GLU A 5 -91.34 -78.98 7.77
N GLN A 6 -91.53 -77.68 8.05
CA GLN A 6 -91.98 -77.19 9.36
C GLN A 6 -93.39 -77.69 9.69
N ILE A 7 -94.30 -77.71 8.69
CA ILE A 7 -95.62 -78.36 8.81
C ILE A 7 -95.46 -79.84 9.16
N CYS A 8 -94.58 -80.57 8.48
CA CYS A 8 -94.33 -81.98 8.78
C CYS A 8 -93.85 -82.20 10.23
N HIS A 9 -92.81 -81.50 10.68
CA HIS A 9 -92.30 -81.64 12.05
C HIS A 9 -93.32 -81.20 13.13
N SER A 10 -94.15 -80.19 12.85
CA SER A 10 -95.23 -79.77 13.75
C SER A 10 -96.32 -80.85 13.87
N LEU A 11 -96.68 -81.49 12.75
CA LEU A 11 -97.67 -82.56 12.72
C LEU A 11 -97.14 -83.87 13.32
N ILE A 12 -95.84 -84.17 13.21
CA ILE A 12 -95.18 -85.27 13.94
C ILE A 12 -95.23 -85.01 15.45
N THR A 13 -94.92 -83.78 15.87
CA THR A 13 -95.02 -83.36 17.28
C THR A 13 -96.46 -83.50 17.81
N TRP A 14 -97.47 -83.23 16.98
CA TRP A 14 -98.87 -83.51 17.32
C TRP A 14 -99.17 -85.02 17.37
N LEU A 15 -98.57 -85.81 16.48
CA LEU A 15 -98.73 -87.26 16.45
C LEU A 15 -98.19 -87.95 17.72
N HIS A 16 -97.16 -87.39 18.37
CA HIS A 16 -96.64 -87.84 19.67
C HIS A 16 -97.69 -87.79 20.80
N SER A 17 -98.81 -87.07 20.62
CA SER A 17 -99.91 -87.06 21.60
C SER A 17 -100.72 -88.36 21.62
N PHE A 18 -100.58 -89.21 20.59
CA PHE A 18 -101.19 -90.54 20.54
C PHE A 18 -100.22 -91.61 21.05
N SER A 19 -100.66 -92.49 21.95
CA SER A 19 -99.86 -93.60 22.46
C SER A 19 -99.81 -94.76 21.44
N LEU A 20 -99.11 -94.56 20.32
CA LEU A 20 -98.98 -95.54 19.24
C LEU A 20 -98.00 -96.67 19.60
N ALA A 21 -98.17 -97.85 18.98
CA ALA A 21 -97.32 -99.03 19.20
C ALA A 21 -96.16 -99.14 18.19
N ALA A 22 -96.23 -98.41 17.07
CA ALA A 22 -95.13 -98.25 16.12
C ALA A 22 -94.26 -97.02 16.46
N PRO A 23 -92.95 -97.01 16.12
CA PRO A 23 -92.12 -95.82 16.24
C PRO A 23 -92.67 -94.68 15.37
N HIS A 24 -92.57 -93.44 15.85
CA HIS A 24 -93.13 -92.27 15.20
C HIS A 24 -92.40 -90.96 15.55
N GLU A 25 -91.16 -91.04 16.08
CA GLU A 25 -90.38 -89.87 16.51
C GLU A 25 -89.75 -89.09 15.34
N THR A 26 -89.50 -89.76 14.20
CA THR A 26 -88.86 -89.14 13.04
C THR A 26 -89.71 -89.31 11.76
N PRO A 27 -89.52 -88.44 10.74
CA PRO A 27 -90.17 -88.61 9.44
C PRO A 27 -89.96 -90.01 8.83
N ALA A 28 -88.76 -90.59 9.01
CA ALA A 28 -88.39 -91.88 8.42
C ALA A 28 -89.17 -93.07 9.01
N ASP A 29 -89.58 -92.98 10.27
CA ASP A 29 -90.40 -94.00 10.95
C ASP A 29 -91.81 -94.02 10.37
N LEU A 30 -92.37 -92.85 10.07
CA LEU A 30 -93.73 -92.68 9.56
C LEU A 30 -93.89 -93.04 8.08
N CYS A 31 -92.79 -93.08 7.32
CA CYS A 31 -92.80 -93.35 5.88
C CYS A 31 -93.24 -94.78 5.52
N ASP A 32 -93.37 -95.71 6.48
CA ASP A 32 -93.94 -97.05 6.23
C ASP A 32 -95.48 -97.10 6.29
N GLY A 33 -96.10 -96.02 6.79
CA GLY A 33 -97.54 -95.88 7.00
C GLY A 33 -98.11 -96.58 8.24
N VAL A 34 -97.35 -97.42 8.96
CA VAL A 34 -97.86 -98.25 10.06
C VAL A 34 -98.30 -97.38 11.23
N ALA A 35 -97.48 -96.43 11.67
CA ALA A 35 -97.86 -95.48 12.73
C ALA A 35 -99.02 -94.56 12.28
N ILE A 36 -99.04 -94.11 11.02
CA ILE A 36 -100.13 -93.27 10.48
C ILE A 36 -101.47 -94.04 10.50
N ALA A 37 -101.46 -95.31 10.12
CA ALA A 37 -102.65 -96.16 10.17
C ALA A 37 -103.13 -96.43 11.61
N GLN A 38 -102.21 -96.61 12.56
CA GLN A 38 -102.55 -96.71 13.98
C GLN A 38 -103.19 -95.42 14.49
N ALA A 39 -102.66 -94.25 14.13
CA ALA A 39 -103.25 -92.95 14.50
C ALA A 39 -104.67 -92.79 13.95
N LEU A 40 -104.90 -93.10 12.67
CA LEU A 40 -106.25 -93.07 12.08
C LEU A 40 -107.24 -94.00 12.82
N ALA A 41 -106.79 -95.18 13.23
CA ALA A 41 -107.59 -96.12 14.03
C ALA A 41 -107.90 -95.62 15.45
N VAL A 42 -107.11 -94.70 16.01
CA VAL A 42 -107.39 -94.01 17.27
C VAL A 42 -108.31 -92.79 17.05
N ILE A 43 -108.12 -92.05 15.96
CA ILE A 43 -108.85 -90.81 15.64
C ILE A 43 -110.31 -91.07 15.23
N ALA A 44 -110.56 -92.07 14.39
CA ALA A 44 -111.89 -92.42 13.91
C ALA A 44 -112.10 -93.95 13.88
N PRO A 45 -112.15 -94.60 15.06
CA PRO A 45 -112.32 -96.06 15.20
C PRO A 45 -113.66 -96.58 14.64
N SER A 46 -114.63 -95.68 14.42
CA SER A 46 -115.90 -95.96 13.74
C SER A 46 -115.72 -96.34 12.26
N TYR A 47 -114.64 -95.90 11.61
CA TYR A 47 -114.34 -96.17 10.20
C TYR A 47 -113.03 -96.94 10.02
N PHE A 48 -111.94 -96.50 10.67
CA PHE A 48 -110.62 -97.16 10.63
C PHE A 48 -110.56 -98.31 11.65
N THR A 49 -111.41 -99.31 11.44
CA THR A 49 -111.57 -100.45 12.34
C THR A 49 -110.28 -101.29 12.48
N PRO A 50 -110.16 -102.13 13.53
CA PRO A 50 -109.05 -103.09 13.65
C PRO A 50 -108.92 -104.05 12.45
N SER A 51 -110.02 -104.36 11.75
CA SER A 51 -110.00 -105.16 10.52
C SER A 51 -109.49 -104.38 9.30
N TRP A 52 -109.66 -103.05 9.24
CA TRP A 52 -108.98 -102.20 8.26
C TRP A 52 -107.48 -102.08 8.58
N LEU A 53 -107.12 -101.88 9.85
CA LEU A 53 -105.73 -101.78 10.29
C LEU A 53 -104.94 -103.06 9.98
N ALA A 54 -105.56 -104.24 10.13
CA ALA A 54 -104.99 -105.53 9.75
C ALA A 54 -104.72 -105.70 8.23
N THR A 55 -105.18 -104.78 7.37
CA THR A 55 -104.79 -104.75 5.95
C THR A 55 -103.44 -104.08 5.71
N ILE A 56 -102.93 -103.31 6.67
CA ILE A 56 -101.61 -102.66 6.64
C ILE A 56 -100.56 -103.68 7.10
N LYS A 57 -99.46 -103.81 6.35
CA LYS A 57 -98.44 -104.83 6.62
C LYS A 57 -97.28 -104.24 7.43
N SER A 58 -96.96 -104.88 8.55
CA SER A 58 -95.88 -104.50 9.48
C SER A 58 -94.61 -105.36 9.39
N GLU A 59 -94.56 -106.31 8.44
CA GLU A 59 -93.41 -107.19 8.18
C GLU A 59 -92.63 -106.70 6.95
N ASP A 60 -91.32 -106.96 6.88
CA ASP A 60 -90.42 -106.52 5.79
C ASP A 60 -90.42 -105.00 5.46
N LEU A 61 -90.45 -104.16 6.51
CA LEU A 61 -90.51 -102.69 6.42
C LEU A 61 -89.36 -102.01 5.65
N ASN A 62 -88.27 -102.71 5.37
CA ASN A 62 -87.19 -102.24 4.48
C ASN A 62 -87.59 -102.21 2.99
N ASN A 63 -88.72 -102.83 2.62
CA ASN A 63 -89.20 -102.86 1.24
C ASN A 63 -90.02 -101.59 0.91
N TRP A 64 -89.42 -100.63 0.22
CA TRP A 64 -90.09 -99.37 -0.15
C TRP A 64 -91.40 -99.58 -0.91
N ARG A 65 -91.52 -100.63 -1.75
CA ARG A 65 -92.77 -100.92 -2.48
C ARG A 65 -93.90 -101.33 -1.53
N LEU A 66 -93.56 -101.93 -0.40
CA LEU A 66 -94.52 -102.26 0.65
C LEU A 66 -94.95 -100.99 1.40
N LYS A 67 -94.01 -100.10 1.73
CA LYS A 67 -94.30 -98.75 2.28
C LYS A 67 -95.30 -97.99 1.40
N VAL A 68 -94.99 -97.83 0.11
CA VAL A 68 -95.88 -97.19 -0.89
C VAL A 68 -97.26 -97.89 -0.97
N THR A 69 -97.32 -99.21 -0.79
CA THR A 69 -98.60 -99.97 -0.80
C THR A 69 -99.43 -99.73 0.46
N ASN A 70 -98.80 -99.59 1.63
CA ASN A 70 -99.47 -99.18 2.87
C ASN A 70 -100.00 -97.74 2.75
N LEU A 71 -99.13 -96.79 2.34
CA LEU A 71 -99.48 -95.39 2.16
C LEU A 71 -100.62 -95.17 1.16
N LYS A 72 -100.69 -95.96 0.06
CA LYS A 72 -101.81 -95.92 -0.89
C LYS A 72 -103.15 -96.36 -0.28
N LYS A 73 -103.16 -97.30 0.67
CA LYS A 73 -104.38 -97.66 1.41
C LYS A 73 -104.81 -96.58 2.40
N ILE A 74 -103.83 -95.95 3.05
CA ILE A 74 -104.03 -94.87 4.03
C ILE A 74 -104.63 -93.65 3.34
N LEU A 75 -103.98 -93.13 2.29
CA LEU A 75 -104.50 -92.01 1.50
C LEU A 75 -105.90 -92.31 0.94
N LYS A 76 -106.11 -93.51 0.39
CA LYS A 76 -107.43 -93.93 -0.10
C LYS A 76 -108.49 -93.90 1.01
N GLY A 77 -108.21 -94.50 2.16
CA GLY A 77 -109.14 -94.52 3.30
C GLY A 77 -109.44 -93.13 3.87
N ILE A 78 -108.47 -92.22 3.88
CA ILE A 78 -108.71 -90.82 4.25
C ILE A 78 -109.63 -90.12 3.24
N LEU A 79 -109.40 -90.30 1.94
CA LEU A 79 -110.25 -89.70 0.89
C LEU A 79 -111.66 -90.27 0.88
N GLU A 80 -111.82 -91.58 1.10
CA GLU A 80 -113.13 -92.22 1.25
C GLU A 80 -113.84 -91.71 2.53
N TYR A 81 -113.16 -91.60 3.68
CA TYR A 81 -113.74 -91.01 4.90
C TYR A 81 -114.20 -89.55 4.70
N ASN A 82 -113.36 -88.70 4.08
CA ASN A 82 -113.72 -87.30 3.81
C ASN A 82 -114.96 -87.19 2.91
N LEU A 83 -115.13 -88.09 1.94
CA LEU A 83 -116.25 -88.07 0.99
C LEU A 83 -117.52 -88.75 1.54
N GLU A 84 -117.39 -89.94 2.14
CA GLU A 84 -118.50 -90.79 2.56
C GLU A 84 -119.07 -90.42 3.94
N VAL A 85 -118.20 -89.99 4.87
CA VAL A 85 -118.58 -89.71 6.27
C VAL A 85 -118.72 -88.22 6.52
N LEU A 86 -117.75 -87.41 6.07
CA LEU A 86 -117.78 -85.95 6.28
C LEU A 86 -118.57 -85.20 5.19
N GLY A 87 -118.74 -85.79 4.00
CA GLY A 87 -119.36 -85.12 2.84
C GLY A 87 -118.51 -83.99 2.23
N ILE A 88 -117.22 -83.88 2.60
CA ILE A 88 -116.33 -82.79 2.22
C ILE A 88 -115.57 -83.16 0.94
N THR A 89 -115.96 -82.54 -0.18
CA THR A 89 -115.16 -82.57 -1.42
C THR A 89 -113.97 -81.62 -1.31
N MET A 90 -112.77 -82.16 -1.09
CA MET A 90 -111.53 -81.39 -1.11
C MET A 90 -111.29 -80.80 -2.52
N GLN A 91 -111.56 -79.49 -2.69
CA GLN A 91 -111.37 -78.77 -3.95
C GLN A 91 -110.27 -77.73 -3.77
N GLY A 92 -109.22 -77.80 -4.60
CA GLY A 92 -108.06 -76.89 -4.56
C GLY A 92 -106.82 -77.43 -3.83
N PHE A 93 -106.97 -78.41 -2.92
CA PHE A 93 -105.83 -79.00 -2.19
C PHE A 93 -104.94 -79.91 -3.07
N GLN A 94 -103.62 -79.84 -2.90
CA GLN A 94 -102.66 -80.70 -3.60
C GLN A 94 -102.50 -82.05 -2.89
N MET A 95 -102.83 -83.14 -3.58
CA MET A 95 -102.79 -84.50 -3.02
C MET A 95 -101.36 -85.02 -2.85
N PRO A 96 -101.03 -85.73 -1.73
CA PRO A 96 -99.66 -86.14 -1.43
C PRO A 96 -99.14 -87.29 -2.30
N ASP A 97 -97.89 -87.19 -2.77
CA ASP A 97 -97.23 -88.28 -3.50
C ASP A 97 -96.66 -89.36 -2.56
N VAL A 98 -97.53 -90.31 -2.26
CA VAL A 98 -97.24 -91.57 -1.55
C VAL A 98 -96.10 -92.42 -2.15
N ASN A 99 -95.65 -92.17 -3.38
CA ASN A 99 -94.45 -92.82 -3.94
C ASN A 99 -93.18 -92.15 -3.40
N ALA A 100 -93.10 -90.82 -3.41
CA ALA A 100 -91.97 -90.05 -2.89
C ALA A 100 -91.74 -90.29 -1.40
N ILE A 101 -92.82 -90.33 -0.60
CA ILE A 101 -92.77 -90.70 0.82
C ILE A 101 -92.16 -92.10 1.00
N GLY A 102 -92.64 -93.10 0.24
CA GLY A 102 -92.23 -94.48 0.44
C GLY A 102 -90.84 -94.84 -0.08
N GLU A 103 -90.37 -94.20 -1.16
CA GLU A 103 -89.06 -94.48 -1.80
C GLU A 103 -87.93 -93.52 -1.36
N HIS A 104 -88.25 -92.27 -0.97
CA HIS A 104 -87.27 -91.25 -0.62
C HIS A 104 -87.43 -90.68 0.79
N CYS A 105 -88.49 -91.05 1.53
CA CYS A 105 -88.82 -90.52 2.86
C CYS A 105 -89.00 -88.99 2.88
N ASP A 106 -89.57 -88.43 1.80
CA ASP A 106 -89.76 -86.99 1.61
C ASP A 106 -90.62 -86.35 2.74
N PRO A 107 -90.06 -85.43 3.55
CA PRO A 107 -90.80 -84.78 4.61
C PRO A 107 -91.93 -83.88 4.12
N GLN A 108 -91.85 -83.28 2.92
CA GLN A 108 -92.87 -82.34 2.45
C GLN A 108 -94.16 -83.07 2.05
N GLU A 109 -94.03 -84.17 1.30
CA GLU A 109 -95.15 -85.02 0.93
C GLU A 109 -95.71 -85.80 2.14
N LEU A 110 -94.85 -86.18 3.09
CA LEU A 110 -95.29 -86.72 4.38
C LEU A 110 -96.11 -85.69 5.17
N GLY A 111 -95.68 -84.42 5.20
CA GLY A 111 -96.42 -83.32 5.83
C GLY A 111 -97.81 -83.13 5.23
N ARG A 112 -97.95 -83.23 3.91
CA ARG A 112 -99.24 -83.19 3.18
C ARG A 112 -100.15 -84.38 3.54
N LEU A 113 -99.58 -85.59 3.69
CA LEU A 113 -100.35 -86.75 4.15
C LEU A 113 -100.81 -86.59 5.59
N LEU A 114 -99.95 -86.09 6.48
CA LEU A 114 -100.31 -85.79 7.88
C LEU A 114 -101.33 -84.65 7.98
N GLN A 115 -101.32 -83.67 7.07
CA GLN A 115 -102.33 -82.60 6.98
C GLN A 115 -103.73 -83.16 6.63
N LEU A 116 -103.80 -84.20 5.82
CA LEU A 116 -105.05 -84.94 5.58
C LEU A 116 -105.49 -85.78 6.79
N VAL A 117 -104.55 -86.33 7.58
CA VAL A 117 -104.86 -87.03 8.86
C VAL A 117 -105.37 -86.04 9.91
N LEU A 118 -104.78 -84.85 9.99
CA LEU A 118 -105.28 -83.74 10.80
C LEU A 118 -106.71 -83.37 10.39
N ASN A 119 -107.02 -83.29 9.08
CA ASN A 119 -108.37 -83.01 8.60
C ASN A 119 -109.40 -84.06 9.07
N VAL A 120 -109.00 -85.33 9.14
CA VAL A 120 -109.84 -86.38 9.76
C VAL A 120 -110.04 -86.08 11.25
N ALA A 121 -108.98 -85.75 11.99
CA ALA A 121 -109.04 -85.51 13.43
C ALA A 121 -109.83 -84.27 13.86
N ILE A 122 -109.79 -83.18 13.10
CA ILE A 122 -110.57 -81.97 13.41
C ILE A 122 -112.05 -82.07 12.99
N ASN A 123 -112.42 -83.11 12.22
CA ASN A 123 -113.79 -83.28 11.72
C ASN A 123 -114.53 -84.52 12.25
N CYS A 124 -113.82 -85.52 12.79
CA CYS A 124 -114.41 -86.76 13.33
C CYS A 124 -115.34 -86.52 14.54
N ASP A 125 -116.04 -87.58 14.96
CA ASP A 125 -117.00 -87.56 16.06
C ASP A 125 -116.39 -87.02 17.37
N ASN A 126 -115.14 -87.39 17.66
CA ASN A 126 -114.39 -87.00 18.87
C ASN A 126 -113.54 -85.73 18.71
N LYS A 127 -113.71 -84.96 17.63
CA LYS A 127 -112.86 -83.78 17.30
C LYS A 127 -112.59 -82.79 18.43
N GLY A 128 -113.51 -82.64 19.38
CA GLY A 128 -113.31 -81.78 20.55
C GLY A 128 -112.09 -82.17 21.39
N GLU A 129 -111.81 -83.47 21.53
CA GLU A 129 -110.64 -83.98 22.24
C GLU A 129 -109.36 -83.69 21.46
N HIS A 130 -109.31 -83.99 20.15
CA HIS A 130 -108.13 -83.72 19.32
C HIS A 130 -107.83 -82.21 19.19
N ILE A 131 -108.86 -81.37 19.08
CA ILE A 131 -108.72 -79.90 19.09
C ILE A 131 -108.22 -79.41 20.46
N GLN A 132 -108.72 -79.96 21.57
CA GLN A 132 -108.23 -79.60 22.90
C GLN A 132 -106.78 -80.04 23.13
N THR A 133 -106.37 -81.20 22.59
CA THR A 133 -104.97 -81.64 22.57
C THR A 133 -104.10 -80.67 21.78
N ILE A 134 -104.50 -80.25 20.57
CA ILE A 134 -103.81 -79.21 19.78
C ILE A 134 -103.67 -77.92 20.61
N MET A 135 -104.75 -77.45 21.24
CA MET A 135 -104.75 -76.26 22.10
C MET A 135 -103.89 -76.36 23.38
N SER A 136 -103.37 -77.55 23.70
CA SER A 136 -102.44 -77.78 24.82
C SER A 136 -100.96 -77.85 24.40
N MET A 137 -100.66 -77.78 23.10
CA MET A 137 -99.31 -77.79 22.55
C MET A 137 -98.63 -76.41 22.62
N GLU A 138 -97.35 -76.33 22.26
CA GLU A 138 -96.62 -75.07 22.16
C GLU A 138 -97.21 -74.14 21.08
N GLU A 139 -97.20 -72.82 21.33
CA GLU A 139 -97.92 -71.82 20.53
C GLU A 139 -97.50 -71.79 19.05
N ASP A 140 -96.20 -71.97 18.78
CA ASP A 140 -95.65 -72.07 17.42
C ASP A 140 -96.26 -73.27 16.64
N VAL A 141 -96.40 -74.41 17.31
CA VAL A 141 -97.01 -75.63 16.72
C VAL A 141 -98.51 -75.42 16.49
N GLN A 142 -99.21 -74.76 17.41
CA GLN A 142 -100.64 -74.42 17.23
C GLN A 142 -100.87 -73.55 16.00
N GLN A 143 -100.05 -72.51 15.81
CA GLN A 143 -100.20 -71.57 14.70
C GLN A 143 -99.88 -72.22 13.34
N ILE A 144 -98.90 -73.14 13.27
CA ILE A 144 -98.62 -73.94 12.06
C ILE A 144 -99.79 -74.88 11.74
N ILE A 145 -100.33 -75.60 12.74
CA ILE A 145 -101.49 -76.49 12.59
C ILE A 145 -102.74 -75.73 12.12
N LYS A 146 -102.99 -74.55 12.68
CA LYS A 146 -104.10 -73.67 12.29
C LYS A 146 -104.03 -73.22 10.83
N ASN A 147 -102.84 -72.82 10.35
CA ASN A 147 -102.65 -72.44 8.95
C ASN A 147 -102.92 -73.64 8.01
N ALA A 148 -102.48 -74.84 8.39
CA ALA A 148 -102.71 -76.08 7.64
C ALA A 148 -104.21 -76.48 7.55
N ILE A 149 -105.05 -76.04 8.49
CA ILE A 149 -106.51 -76.21 8.43
C ILE A 149 -107.15 -75.19 7.48
N GLN A 150 -106.71 -73.93 7.51
CA GLN A 150 -107.29 -72.86 6.67
C GLN A 150 -107.08 -73.10 5.17
N GLU A 151 -106.00 -73.79 4.79
CA GLU A 151 -105.72 -74.21 3.40
C GLU A 151 -106.80 -75.14 2.80
N LEU A 152 -107.69 -75.74 3.62
CA LEU A 152 -108.63 -76.79 3.22
C LEU A 152 -110.08 -76.32 2.99
N MET A 153 -110.42 -75.05 3.22
CA MET A 153 -111.82 -74.61 3.43
C MET A 153 -112.46 -73.63 2.42
N ALA A 154 -111.77 -73.20 1.36
CA ALA A 154 -112.29 -72.16 0.44
C ALA A 154 -113.13 -72.71 -0.75
N LYS A 155 -114.33 -72.15 -0.99
CA LYS A 155 -115.24 -72.57 -2.08
C LYS A 155 -116.35 -71.52 -2.38
N GLU A 156 -116.75 -71.38 -3.64
CA GLU A 156 -117.92 -70.57 -4.10
C GLU A 156 -118.80 -71.34 -5.11
N SER A 157 -119.98 -70.80 -5.46
CA SER A 157 -121.06 -71.50 -6.19
C SER A 157 -122.00 -70.56 -6.97
N SER A 158 -122.73 -71.09 -7.96
CA SER A 158 -123.59 -70.35 -8.92
C SER A 158 -125.11 -70.60 -8.74
N PRO A 159 -126.02 -69.83 -9.41
CA PRO A 159 -127.43 -69.68 -9.03
C PRO A 159 -128.45 -70.36 -9.96
N SER A 160 -129.76 -70.22 -9.67
CA SER A 160 -130.87 -69.98 -10.63
C SER A 160 -132.24 -70.31 -10.00
N GLU A 161 -133.16 -69.33 -9.85
CA GLU A 161 -134.62 -69.58 -10.00
C GLU A 161 -135.54 -68.32 -10.00
N ASP A 162 -135.03 -67.08 -10.03
CA ASP A 162 -135.89 -65.87 -10.06
C ASP A 162 -136.42 -65.56 -11.50
N ILE A 163 -136.45 -66.57 -12.37
CA ILE A 163 -136.17 -66.50 -13.83
C ILE A 163 -136.81 -65.35 -14.62
N ASP A 164 -138.04 -64.90 -14.35
CA ASP A 164 -138.66 -63.77 -15.09
C ASP A 164 -138.26 -62.39 -14.54
N ALA A 165 -138.13 -62.24 -13.22
CA ALA A 165 -137.52 -61.06 -12.62
C ALA A 165 -136.01 -61.04 -12.91
N GLU A 166 -135.38 -62.20 -12.80
CA GLU A 166 -134.01 -62.47 -13.18
C GLU A 166 -133.78 -62.32 -14.69
N LEU A 167 -134.76 -62.45 -15.59
CA LEU A 167 -134.57 -62.14 -17.01
C LEU A 167 -134.52 -60.63 -17.27
N GLN A 168 -135.32 -59.83 -16.57
CA GLN A 168 -135.18 -58.37 -16.63
C GLN A 168 -133.93 -57.89 -15.89
N GLU A 169 -133.58 -58.51 -14.77
CA GLU A 169 -132.37 -58.16 -14.02
C GLU A 169 -131.09 -58.70 -14.68
N GLN A 170 -131.11 -59.84 -15.39
CA GLN A 170 -130.02 -60.30 -16.25
C GLN A 170 -129.93 -59.46 -17.52
N LEU A 171 -131.03 -59.04 -18.14
CA LEU A 171 -130.96 -58.09 -19.27
C LEU A 171 -130.37 -56.74 -18.81
N LYS A 172 -130.73 -56.29 -17.60
CA LYS A 172 -130.13 -55.10 -16.97
C LYS A 172 -128.66 -55.33 -16.61
N ARG A 173 -128.31 -56.43 -15.93
CA ARG A 173 -126.92 -56.78 -15.58
C ARG A 173 -126.06 -56.93 -16.84
N VAL A 174 -126.53 -57.61 -17.88
CA VAL A 174 -125.81 -57.71 -19.17
C VAL A 174 -125.70 -56.34 -19.87
N SER A 175 -126.67 -55.43 -19.71
CA SER A 175 -126.53 -54.05 -20.19
C SER A 175 -125.56 -53.22 -19.35
N ASP A 176 -125.54 -53.41 -18.04
CA ASP A 176 -124.64 -52.72 -17.10
C ASP A 176 -123.21 -53.27 -17.25
N ASP A 177 -123.03 -54.58 -17.41
CA ASP A 177 -121.78 -55.28 -17.74
C ASP A 177 -121.27 -54.87 -19.13
N LEU A 178 -122.16 -54.71 -20.12
CA LEU A 178 -121.78 -54.18 -21.44
C LEU A 178 -121.35 -52.72 -21.34
N ASN A 179 -122.00 -51.91 -20.50
CA ASN A 179 -121.56 -50.54 -20.23
C ASN A 179 -120.19 -50.53 -19.52
N MET A 180 -120.00 -51.33 -18.46
CA MET A 180 -118.70 -51.47 -17.79
C MET A 180 -117.60 -51.99 -18.74
N ALA A 181 -117.93 -52.90 -19.66
CA ALA A 181 -116.99 -53.40 -20.67
C ALA A 181 -116.69 -52.36 -21.76
N LEU A 182 -117.62 -51.44 -22.06
CA LEU A 182 -117.39 -50.30 -22.94
C LEU A 182 -116.57 -49.21 -22.23
N GLU A 183 -116.84 -48.92 -20.96
CA GLU A 183 -116.08 -48.01 -20.11
C GLU A 183 -114.64 -48.51 -19.92
N ALA A 184 -114.44 -49.76 -19.50
CA ALA A 184 -113.11 -50.37 -19.38
C ALA A 184 -112.36 -50.44 -20.72
N LYS A 185 -113.07 -50.62 -21.84
CA LYS A 185 -112.49 -50.51 -23.18
C LYS A 185 -112.08 -49.06 -23.50
N GLU A 186 -112.86 -48.06 -23.10
CA GLU A 186 -112.54 -46.65 -23.29
C GLU A 186 -111.38 -46.21 -22.39
N GLU A 187 -111.32 -46.68 -21.13
CA GLU A 187 -110.14 -46.54 -20.26
C GLU A 187 -108.89 -47.17 -20.87
N LEU A 188 -108.99 -48.39 -21.42
CA LEU A 188 -107.87 -49.04 -22.11
C LEU A 188 -107.45 -48.28 -23.38
N LEU A 189 -108.38 -47.71 -24.14
CA LEU A 189 -108.08 -46.87 -25.30
C LEU A 189 -107.43 -45.54 -24.89
N GLN A 190 -107.92 -44.88 -23.83
CA GLN A 190 -107.27 -43.72 -23.24
C GLN A 190 -105.86 -44.07 -22.77
N ARG A 191 -105.67 -45.22 -22.10
CA ARG A 191 -104.36 -45.67 -21.63
C ARG A 191 -103.41 -46.02 -22.78
N CYS A 192 -103.91 -46.57 -23.88
CA CYS A 192 -103.13 -46.71 -25.11
C CYS A 192 -102.69 -45.34 -25.64
N HIS A 193 -103.60 -44.36 -25.75
CA HIS A 193 -103.26 -43.02 -26.21
C HIS A 193 -102.28 -42.28 -25.27
N GLU A 194 -102.38 -42.46 -23.95
CA GLU A 194 -101.40 -41.96 -22.98
C GLU A 194 -100.01 -42.58 -23.19
N LEU A 195 -99.94 -43.89 -23.46
CA LEU A 195 -98.69 -44.60 -23.70
C LEU A 195 -98.09 -44.21 -25.06
N ASP A 196 -98.89 -44.07 -26.11
CA ASP A 196 -98.47 -43.56 -27.41
C ASP A 196 -97.90 -42.13 -27.29
N ALA A 197 -98.55 -41.27 -26.50
CA ALA A 197 -98.07 -39.90 -26.24
C ALA A 197 -96.75 -39.89 -25.44
N GLN A 198 -96.60 -40.75 -24.43
CA GLN A 198 -95.34 -40.92 -23.70
C GLN A 198 -94.22 -41.45 -24.60
N VAL A 199 -94.51 -42.42 -25.47
CA VAL A 199 -93.56 -42.96 -26.44
C VAL A 199 -93.14 -41.89 -27.46
N ALA A 200 -94.07 -41.05 -27.91
CA ALA A 200 -93.75 -39.91 -28.79
C ALA A 200 -92.83 -38.89 -28.09
N SER A 201 -93.14 -38.49 -26.86
CA SER A 201 -92.31 -37.57 -26.06
C SER A 201 -90.89 -38.11 -25.86
N LEU A 202 -90.76 -39.38 -25.47
CA LEU A 202 -89.46 -40.04 -25.29
C LEU A 202 -88.68 -40.18 -26.61
N GLN A 203 -89.36 -40.33 -27.75
CA GLN A 203 -88.72 -40.32 -29.07
C GLN A 203 -88.21 -38.92 -29.48
N GLU A 204 -88.89 -37.84 -29.09
CA GLU A 204 -88.43 -36.47 -29.32
C GLU A 204 -87.23 -36.13 -28.43
N GLU A 205 -87.29 -36.46 -27.13
CA GLU A 205 -86.16 -36.32 -26.20
C GLU A 205 -84.91 -37.09 -26.69
N ARG A 206 -85.09 -38.35 -27.13
CA ARG A 206 -83.99 -39.17 -27.67
C ARG A 206 -83.34 -38.52 -28.90
N GLN A 207 -84.13 -37.93 -29.80
CA GLN A 207 -83.62 -37.22 -30.97
C GLN A 207 -82.88 -35.94 -30.59
N SER A 208 -83.36 -35.18 -29.59
CA SER A 208 -82.63 -34.00 -29.09
C SER A 208 -81.28 -34.38 -28.47
N LEU A 209 -81.24 -35.46 -27.68
CA LEU A 209 -80.00 -35.97 -27.08
C LEU A 209 -79.03 -36.54 -28.14
N GLU A 210 -79.53 -37.19 -29.19
CA GLU A 210 -78.73 -37.63 -30.34
C GLU A 210 -78.09 -36.44 -31.07
N LEU A 211 -78.83 -35.34 -31.27
CA LEU A 211 -78.31 -34.11 -31.88
C LEU A 211 -77.24 -33.42 -31.03
N ASP A 212 -77.43 -33.34 -29.71
CA ASP A 212 -76.44 -32.72 -28.83
C ASP A 212 -75.19 -33.59 -28.62
N ARG A 213 -75.32 -34.92 -28.62
CA ARG A 213 -74.17 -35.85 -28.67
C ARG A 213 -73.34 -35.60 -29.93
N ASN A 214 -73.97 -35.52 -31.11
CA ASN A 214 -73.26 -35.25 -32.37
C ASN A 214 -72.49 -33.91 -32.32
N LYS A 215 -73.09 -32.83 -31.78
CA LYS A 215 -72.41 -31.52 -31.62
C LYS A 215 -71.21 -31.59 -30.68
N LEU A 216 -71.26 -32.42 -29.63
CA LEU A 216 -70.14 -32.62 -28.72
C LEU A 216 -69.02 -33.44 -29.36
N GLU A 217 -69.35 -34.45 -30.17
CA GLU A 217 -68.40 -35.23 -30.96
C GLU A 217 -67.70 -34.37 -32.01
N GLU A 218 -68.42 -33.50 -32.74
CA GLU A 218 -67.80 -32.50 -33.64
C GLU A 218 -66.83 -31.57 -32.90
N ARG A 219 -67.21 -31.09 -31.71
CA ARG A 219 -66.33 -30.23 -30.89
C ARG A 219 -65.11 -30.95 -30.35
N LEU A 220 -65.23 -32.24 -30.00
CA LEU A 220 -64.11 -33.06 -29.56
C LEU A 220 -63.15 -33.32 -30.73
N ALA A 221 -63.66 -33.73 -31.88
CA ALA A 221 -62.87 -33.93 -33.10
C ALA A 221 -62.12 -32.65 -33.49
N MET A 222 -62.74 -31.47 -33.38
CA MET A 222 -62.07 -30.19 -33.62
C MET A 222 -60.97 -29.86 -32.59
N ALA A 223 -61.09 -30.31 -31.34
CA ALA A 223 -60.06 -30.16 -30.32
C ALA A 223 -58.87 -31.12 -30.54
N GLU A 224 -59.14 -32.39 -30.86
CA GLU A 224 -58.14 -33.39 -31.26
C GLU A 224 -57.39 -32.92 -32.53
N SER A 225 -58.10 -32.24 -33.45
CA SER A 225 -57.52 -31.62 -34.65
C SER A 225 -56.45 -30.55 -34.37
N VAL A 226 -56.34 -30.03 -33.14
CA VAL A 226 -55.30 -29.05 -32.76
C VAL A 226 -53.92 -29.71 -32.70
N GLU A 227 -53.84 -31.01 -32.41
CA GLU A 227 -52.59 -31.77 -32.41
C GLU A 227 -52.14 -32.15 -33.83
N ASP A 228 -53.07 -32.25 -34.80
CA ASP A 228 -52.76 -32.55 -36.21
C ASP A 228 -52.06 -31.34 -36.90
N PRO A 229 -50.80 -31.51 -37.38
CA PRO A 229 -50.07 -30.51 -38.16
C PRO A 229 -50.78 -29.97 -39.41
N SER A 230 -51.77 -30.70 -39.95
CA SER A 230 -52.47 -30.35 -41.18
C SER A 230 -53.52 -29.27 -40.99
N THR A 231 -54.03 -29.08 -39.77
CA THR A 231 -55.19 -28.19 -39.52
C THR A 231 -54.80 -26.73 -39.40
N PRO A 232 -55.73 -25.78 -39.58
CA PRO A 232 -55.46 -24.35 -39.33
C PRO A 232 -55.01 -24.07 -37.88
N ALA A 233 -55.51 -24.85 -36.92
CA ALA A 233 -55.14 -24.73 -35.51
C ALA A 233 -53.72 -25.26 -35.24
N GLY A 234 -53.41 -26.48 -35.67
CA GLY A 234 -52.07 -27.07 -35.54
C GLY A 234 -51.00 -26.28 -36.28
N LYS A 235 -51.33 -25.70 -37.45
CA LYS A 235 -50.45 -24.76 -38.18
C LYS A 235 -50.15 -23.49 -37.38
N LYS A 236 -51.17 -22.89 -36.74
CA LYS A 236 -50.97 -21.72 -35.89
C LYS A 236 -50.17 -22.05 -34.62
N LEU A 237 -50.42 -23.21 -34.01
CA LEU A 237 -49.64 -23.69 -32.86
C LEU A 237 -48.17 -23.88 -33.24
N ARG A 238 -47.87 -24.53 -34.36
CA ARG A 238 -46.51 -24.70 -34.90
C ARG A 238 -45.82 -23.38 -35.22
N GLN A 239 -46.54 -22.39 -35.75
CA GLN A 239 -46.00 -21.05 -35.99
C GLN A 239 -45.64 -20.33 -34.69
N LEU A 240 -46.45 -20.47 -33.64
CA LEU A 240 -46.16 -19.92 -32.32
C LEU A 240 -45.02 -20.65 -31.62
N GLN A 241 -44.93 -21.98 -31.74
CA GLN A 241 -43.80 -22.78 -31.26
C GLN A 241 -42.50 -22.33 -31.94
N SER A 242 -42.46 -22.30 -33.28
CA SER A 242 -41.28 -21.84 -34.03
C SER A 242 -40.88 -20.39 -33.71
N LEU A 243 -41.84 -19.51 -33.39
CA LEU A 243 -41.56 -18.16 -32.92
C LEU A 243 -40.94 -18.16 -31.51
N VAL A 244 -41.45 -19.00 -30.59
CA VAL A 244 -40.87 -19.17 -29.26
C VAL A 244 -39.45 -19.75 -29.36
N ASP A 245 -39.23 -20.75 -30.21
CA ASP A 245 -37.90 -21.36 -30.42
C ASP A 245 -36.89 -20.34 -30.96
N THR A 246 -37.29 -19.53 -31.96
CA THR A 246 -36.43 -18.46 -32.51
C THR A 246 -36.14 -17.36 -31.49
N LEU A 247 -37.10 -16.97 -30.66
CA LEU A 247 -36.89 -16.00 -29.58
C LEU A 247 -35.99 -16.57 -28.47
N GLN A 248 -36.10 -17.86 -28.13
CA GLN A 248 -35.18 -18.52 -27.20
C GLN A 248 -33.74 -18.58 -27.76
N GLU A 249 -33.60 -18.88 -29.05
CA GLU A 249 -32.31 -18.80 -29.74
C GLU A 249 -31.73 -17.38 -29.73
N GLU A 250 -32.53 -16.33 -29.96
CA GLU A 250 -32.09 -14.94 -29.90
C GLU A 250 -31.68 -14.52 -28.48
N ILE A 251 -32.46 -14.88 -27.46
CA ILE A 251 -32.10 -14.67 -26.05
C ILE A 251 -30.76 -15.33 -25.72
N TYR A 252 -30.57 -16.61 -26.07
CA TYR A 252 -29.31 -17.31 -25.82
C TYR A 252 -28.11 -16.67 -26.54
N LYS A 253 -28.29 -16.22 -27.78
CA LYS A 253 -27.25 -15.49 -28.54
C LYS A 253 -26.91 -14.14 -27.87
N LEU A 254 -27.91 -13.42 -27.37
CA LEU A 254 -27.73 -12.14 -26.67
C LEU A 254 -27.08 -12.31 -25.29
N GLU A 255 -27.47 -13.32 -24.51
CA GLU A 255 -26.86 -13.66 -23.22
C GLU A 255 -25.39 -14.07 -23.39
N SER A 256 -25.09 -14.89 -24.39
CA SER A 256 -23.72 -15.27 -24.75
C SER A 256 -22.87 -14.06 -25.16
N ALA A 257 -23.41 -13.18 -26.01
CA ALA A 257 -22.74 -11.94 -26.41
C ALA A 257 -22.50 -10.98 -25.22
N TYR A 258 -23.50 -10.81 -24.35
CA TYR A 258 -23.39 -10.03 -23.12
C TYR A 258 -22.31 -10.58 -22.19
N TYR A 259 -22.26 -11.90 -21.99
CA TYR A 259 -21.24 -12.56 -21.17
C TYR A 259 -19.83 -12.36 -21.75
N CYS A 260 -19.68 -12.46 -23.08
CA CYS A 260 -18.41 -12.17 -23.76
C CYS A 260 -17.97 -10.71 -23.57
N VAL A 261 -18.88 -9.75 -23.76
CA VAL A 261 -18.59 -8.31 -23.55
C VAL A 261 -18.26 -8.02 -22.08
N SER A 262 -18.99 -8.63 -21.13
CA SER A 262 -18.71 -8.50 -19.70
C SER A 262 -17.34 -9.04 -19.30
N ILE A 263 -16.92 -10.18 -19.88
CA ILE A 263 -15.57 -10.73 -19.71
C ILE A 263 -14.52 -9.78 -20.30
N LEU A 264 -14.70 -9.31 -21.54
CA LEU A 264 -13.76 -8.39 -22.20
C LEU A 264 -13.58 -7.10 -21.41
N ALA A 265 -14.67 -6.45 -20.98
CA ALA A 265 -14.63 -5.26 -20.15
C ALA A 265 -13.92 -5.50 -18.80
N ARG A 266 -14.13 -6.67 -18.18
CA ARG A 266 -13.43 -7.03 -16.93
C ARG A 266 -11.93 -7.27 -17.15
N ILE A 267 -11.54 -7.87 -18.27
CA ILE A 267 -10.13 -8.07 -18.66
C ILE A 267 -9.46 -6.71 -18.95
N GLU A 268 -10.11 -5.86 -19.74
CA GLU A 268 -9.61 -4.52 -20.08
C GLU A 268 -9.44 -3.64 -18.85
N LEU A 269 -10.45 -3.60 -17.96
CA LEU A 269 -10.35 -2.93 -16.66
C LEU A 269 -9.21 -3.50 -15.79
N SER A 270 -8.98 -4.82 -15.84
CA SER A 270 -7.89 -5.49 -15.13
C SER A 270 -6.49 -5.14 -15.68
N TYR A 271 -6.36 -4.54 -16.86
CA TYR A 271 -5.10 -3.99 -17.38
C TYR A 271 -5.01 -2.48 -17.17
N ILE A 272 -6.09 -1.74 -17.45
CA ILE A 272 -6.12 -0.27 -17.33
C ILE A 272 -5.96 0.18 -15.87
N TYR A 273 -6.64 -0.47 -14.91
CA TYR A 273 -6.60 -0.04 -13.51
C TYR A 273 -5.19 -0.19 -12.89
N PRO A 274 -4.48 -1.33 -12.98
CA PRO A 274 -3.10 -1.42 -12.49
C PRO A 274 -2.13 -0.49 -13.21
N PHE A 275 -2.31 -0.25 -14.52
CA PHE A 275 -1.48 0.71 -15.27
C PHE A 275 -1.68 2.15 -14.77
N ALA A 276 -2.93 2.57 -14.57
CA ALA A 276 -3.26 3.89 -14.03
C ALA A 276 -2.74 4.07 -12.60
N VAL A 277 -2.87 3.05 -11.74
CA VAL A 277 -2.32 3.06 -10.37
C VAL A 277 -0.79 3.14 -10.40
N PHE A 278 -0.11 2.39 -11.28
CA PHE A 278 1.34 2.49 -11.46
C PHE A 278 1.77 3.88 -11.93
N GLN A 279 1.11 4.44 -12.95
CA GLN A 279 1.41 5.78 -13.45
C GLN A 279 1.18 6.86 -12.37
N ASN A 280 0.13 6.72 -11.55
CA ASN A 280 -0.12 7.60 -10.43
C ASN A 280 0.95 7.46 -9.32
N SER A 281 1.44 6.23 -9.07
CA SER A 281 2.57 5.98 -8.16
C SER A 281 3.85 6.67 -8.62
N GLU A 282 4.23 6.55 -9.91
CA GLU A 282 5.42 7.23 -10.44
C GLU A 282 5.26 8.76 -10.45
N LEU A 283 4.07 9.29 -10.75
CA LEU A 283 3.79 10.72 -10.63
C LEU A 283 3.89 11.22 -9.18
N ASN A 284 3.47 10.42 -8.19
CA ASN A 284 3.65 10.77 -6.78
C ASN A 284 5.11 10.71 -6.33
N LYS A 285 5.93 9.77 -6.85
CA LYS A 285 7.38 9.76 -6.61
C LYS A 285 8.02 11.04 -7.13
N LEU A 286 7.81 11.36 -8.42
CA LEU A 286 8.32 12.60 -9.05
C LEU A 286 7.83 13.86 -8.31
N ALA A 287 6.59 13.88 -7.82
CA ALA A 287 6.08 14.97 -6.99
C ALA A 287 6.72 15.03 -5.59
N SER A 288 7.14 13.91 -5.01
CA SER A 288 7.88 13.87 -3.74
C SER A 288 9.35 14.28 -3.92
N GLU A 289 10.01 13.83 -4.99
CA GLU A 289 11.34 14.26 -5.40
C GLU A 289 11.37 15.77 -5.68
N SER A 290 10.36 16.29 -6.40
CA SER A 290 10.20 17.73 -6.64
C SER A 290 9.91 18.55 -5.37
N ARG A 291 9.49 17.92 -4.26
CA ARG A 291 9.39 18.59 -2.94
C ARG A 291 10.75 18.55 -2.24
N ALA A 292 11.38 17.39 -2.14
CA ALA A 292 12.71 17.24 -1.55
C ALA A 292 13.75 18.18 -2.20
N MET A 293 13.80 18.24 -3.53
CA MET A 293 14.66 19.18 -4.27
C MET A 293 14.33 20.66 -4.00
N LYS A 294 13.08 20.98 -3.65
CA LYS A 294 12.70 22.35 -3.24
C LYS A 294 13.15 22.63 -1.80
N ASP A 295 12.94 21.68 -0.89
CA ASP A 295 13.33 21.81 0.51
C ASP A 295 14.87 21.92 0.62
N GLU A 296 15.62 21.15 -0.18
CA GLU A 296 17.07 21.32 -0.38
C GLU A 296 17.44 22.71 -0.93
N LEU A 297 16.73 23.23 -1.94
CA LEU A 297 16.97 24.58 -2.46
C LEU A 297 16.68 25.68 -1.43
N ASP A 298 15.67 25.51 -0.57
CA ASP A 298 15.35 26.46 0.49
C ASP A 298 16.36 26.37 1.67
N ILE A 299 16.92 25.19 1.97
CA ILE A 299 18.08 25.02 2.86
C ILE A 299 19.35 25.68 2.26
N LEU A 300 19.61 25.50 0.96
CA LEU A 300 20.73 26.13 0.26
C LEU A 300 20.59 27.66 0.21
N ARG A 301 19.37 28.19 0.09
CA ARG A 301 19.09 29.63 0.23
C ARG A 301 19.38 30.14 1.63
N HIS A 302 18.87 29.47 2.68
CA HIS A 302 19.12 29.88 4.06
C HIS A 302 20.62 29.88 4.39
N THR A 303 21.34 28.82 4.00
CA THR A 303 22.79 28.72 4.21
C THR A 303 23.57 29.73 3.37
N SER A 304 23.13 30.05 2.14
CA SER A 304 23.70 31.14 1.34
C SER A 304 23.47 32.52 1.96
N GLU A 305 22.29 32.81 2.50
CA GLU A 305 22.06 34.04 3.26
C GLU A 305 22.91 34.12 4.53
N GLN A 306 23.05 33.01 5.24
CA GLN A 306 23.89 32.92 6.45
C GLN A 306 25.38 33.10 6.11
N LEU A 307 25.82 32.58 4.96
CA LEU A 307 27.15 32.83 4.41
C LEU A 307 27.33 34.33 4.12
N ALA A 308 26.43 34.95 3.34
CA ALA A 308 26.51 36.39 3.02
C ALA A 308 26.49 37.29 4.28
N LYS A 309 25.72 36.92 5.31
CA LYS A 309 25.74 37.58 6.63
C LYS A 309 27.12 37.42 7.30
N SER A 310 27.73 36.23 7.25
CA SER A 310 29.06 36.01 7.83
C SER A 310 30.17 36.72 7.04
N GLU A 311 30.13 36.71 5.71
CA GLU A 311 31.03 37.47 4.83
C GLU A 311 30.97 38.98 5.12
N SER A 312 29.77 39.54 5.31
CA SER A 312 29.60 40.93 5.73
C SER A 312 30.26 41.24 7.07
N THR A 313 30.17 40.34 8.06
CA THR A 313 30.89 40.50 9.33
C THR A 313 32.40 40.35 9.19
N ILE A 314 32.87 39.45 8.32
CA ILE A 314 34.30 39.28 8.01
C ILE A 314 34.86 40.55 7.37
N GLU A 315 34.13 41.17 6.44
CA GLU A 315 34.54 42.43 5.80
C GLU A 315 34.59 43.59 6.81
N LEU A 316 33.63 43.64 7.74
CA LEU A 316 33.65 44.59 8.87
C LEU A 316 34.89 44.37 9.76
N TYR A 317 35.30 43.12 10.00
CA TYR A 317 36.51 42.82 10.77
C TYR A 317 37.81 43.09 10.00
N LYS A 318 37.86 42.86 8.68
CA LYS A 318 38.99 43.28 7.83
C LYS A 318 39.19 44.79 7.91
N LYS A 319 38.12 45.57 7.71
CA LYS A 319 38.19 47.03 7.80
C LYS A 319 38.69 47.49 9.17
N LYS A 320 38.21 46.90 10.27
CA LYS A 320 38.74 47.19 11.61
C LYS A 320 40.23 46.82 11.77
N LEU A 321 40.73 45.80 11.08
CA LEU A 321 42.15 45.44 11.08
C LEU A 321 42.99 46.42 10.24
N GLU A 322 42.44 46.95 9.15
CA GLU A 322 43.02 48.04 8.35
C GLU A 322 43.06 49.33 9.17
N ASP A 323 41.95 49.75 9.79
CA ASP A 323 41.89 50.89 10.72
C ASP A 323 42.93 50.75 11.85
N LEU A 324 43.10 49.54 12.41
CA LEU A 324 44.12 49.22 13.43
C LEU A 324 45.55 49.13 12.86
N SER A 325 45.73 48.95 11.56
CA SER A 325 47.04 49.02 10.89
C SER A 325 47.42 50.49 10.67
N ASP A 326 46.50 51.32 10.19
CA ASP A 326 46.68 52.75 10.02
C ASP A 326 46.91 53.47 11.34
N LEU A 327 46.19 53.11 12.40
CA LEU A 327 46.45 53.59 13.77
C LEU A 327 47.86 53.23 14.26
N ARG A 328 48.37 52.04 13.94
CA ARG A 328 49.77 51.64 14.25
C ARG A 328 50.78 52.42 13.40
N GLY A 329 50.48 52.68 12.13
CA GLY A 329 51.27 53.57 11.28
C GLY A 329 51.33 55.00 11.81
N GLN A 330 50.20 55.54 12.28
CA GLN A 330 50.12 56.85 12.91
C GLN A 330 50.88 56.91 14.24
N MET A 331 50.76 55.88 15.09
CA MET A 331 51.59 55.72 16.31
C MET A 331 53.08 55.79 15.96
N LYS A 332 53.56 54.95 15.05
CA LYS A 332 54.97 54.94 14.64
C LYS A 332 55.43 56.28 14.05
N MET A 333 54.58 56.94 13.27
CA MET A 333 54.87 58.28 12.73
C MET A 333 54.92 59.37 13.82
N LEU A 334 54.23 59.20 14.95
CA LEU A 334 54.32 60.07 16.12
C LEU A 334 55.54 59.73 16.98
N GLU A 335 55.86 58.46 17.18
CA GLU A 335 57.08 57.98 17.84
C GLU A 335 58.34 58.47 17.11
N GLU A 336 58.39 58.36 15.78
CA GLU A 336 59.49 58.88 14.97
C GLU A 336 59.62 60.41 15.04
N LYS A 337 58.50 61.15 15.11
CA LYS A 337 58.51 62.61 15.31
C LYS A 337 59.01 62.97 16.71
N ASN A 338 58.53 62.29 17.73
CA ASN A 338 58.94 62.51 19.13
C ASN A 338 60.44 62.21 19.30
N THR A 339 60.93 61.12 18.71
CA THR A 339 62.36 60.77 18.68
C THR A 339 63.18 61.85 17.98
N LYS A 340 62.70 62.41 16.86
CA LYS A 340 63.35 63.52 16.16
C LYS A 340 63.36 64.81 16.99
N TYR A 341 62.27 65.15 17.69
CA TYR A 341 62.23 66.31 18.58
C TYR A 341 63.17 66.13 19.79
N MET A 342 63.24 64.93 20.37
CA MET A 342 64.16 64.63 21.47
C MET A 342 65.63 64.66 21.00
N GLN A 343 65.94 64.16 19.80
CA GLN A 343 67.28 64.32 19.21
C GLN A 343 67.62 65.79 18.96
N GLN A 344 66.71 66.58 18.38
CA GLN A 344 66.89 68.02 18.19
C GLN A 344 67.09 68.75 19.52
N GLN A 345 66.39 68.37 20.58
CA GLN A 345 66.61 68.94 21.91
C GLN A 345 68.01 68.60 22.44
N ILE A 346 68.48 67.35 22.30
CA ILE A 346 69.84 66.95 22.68
C ILE A 346 70.88 67.75 21.89
N GLU A 347 70.71 67.91 20.57
CA GLU A 347 71.59 68.69 19.71
C GLU A 347 71.64 70.16 20.15
N MET A 348 70.49 70.78 20.44
CA MET A 348 70.40 72.15 20.99
C MET A 348 71.02 72.27 22.39
N GLU A 349 70.87 71.26 23.26
CA GLU A 349 71.52 71.24 24.58
C GLU A 349 73.04 71.08 24.47
N GLU A 350 73.55 70.33 23.49
CA GLU A 350 74.97 70.30 23.17
C GLU A 350 75.47 71.63 22.61
N GLU A 351 74.73 72.29 21.73
CA GLU A 351 75.07 73.63 21.25
C GLU A 351 75.10 74.66 22.39
N LEU A 352 74.16 74.60 23.34
CA LEU A 352 74.18 75.42 24.56
C LEU A 352 75.42 75.12 25.43
N LYS A 353 75.82 73.84 25.57
CA LYS A 353 77.06 73.45 26.27
C LYS A 353 78.32 73.96 25.54
N ARG A 354 78.36 73.88 24.20
CA ARG A 354 79.44 74.45 23.36
C ARG A 354 79.50 75.97 23.51
N ALA A 355 78.37 76.66 23.43
CA ALA A 355 78.27 78.12 23.58
C ALA A 355 78.68 78.58 24.99
N ALA A 356 78.32 77.84 26.04
CA ALA A 356 78.77 78.11 27.40
C ALA A 356 80.29 77.97 27.55
N SER A 357 80.89 76.92 26.96
CA SER A 357 82.34 76.71 26.93
C SER A 357 83.07 77.83 26.16
N LEU A 358 82.59 78.20 24.97
CA LEU A 358 83.13 79.33 24.19
C LEU A 358 83.00 80.66 24.94
N LYS A 359 81.90 80.88 25.67
CA LYS A 359 81.72 82.06 26.53
C LYS A 359 82.71 82.08 27.69
N GLN A 360 83.01 80.93 28.31
CA GLN A 360 84.03 80.80 29.35
C GLN A 360 85.44 81.07 28.82
N GLN A 361 85.78 80.57 27.61
CA GLN A 361 87.04 80.88 26.93
C GLN A 361 87.15 82.38 26.59
N LEU A 362 86.08 82.99 26.07
CA LEU A 362 86.04 84.42 25.76
C LEU A 362 86.24 85.28 27.01
N GLU A 363 85.69 84.88 28.16
CA GLU A 363 85.90 85.58 29.43
C GLU A 363 87.33 85.40 29.99
N SER A 364 87.96 84.23 29.79
CA SER A 364 89.36 84.04 30.15
C SER A 364 90.31 84.85 29.25
N TYR A 365 90.03 84.94 27.95
CA TYR A 365 90.77 85.82 27.03
C TYR A 365 90.59 87.31 27.35
N LYS A 366 89.39 87.77 27.73
CA LYS A 366 89.19 89.13 28.27
C LYS A 366 90.06 89.38 29.50
N LYS A 367 90.08 88.44 30.46
CA LYS A 367 90.90 88.56 31.67
C LYS A 367 92.38 88.65 31.33
N GLN A 368 92.88 87.81 30.41
CA GLN A 368 94.25 87.88 29.91
C GLN A 368 94.55 89.22 29.21
N ALA A 369 93.61 89.75 28.41
CA ALA A 369 93.76 91.05 27.76
C ALA A 369 93.85 92.20 28.78
N VAL A 370 93.04 92.19 29.84
CA VAL A 370 93.11 93.15 30.95
C VAL A 370 94.41 93.00 31.75
N GLU A 371 94.87 91.77 32.02
CA GLU A 371 96.16 91.53 32.68
C GLU A 371 97.35 92.01 31.83
N LEU A 372 97.30 91.85 30.50
CA LEU A 372 98.31 92.38 29.58
C LEU A 372 98.24 93.91 29.48
N GLN A 373 97.04 94.50 29.47
CA GLN A 373 96.85 95.95 29.49
C GLN A 373 97.39 96.57 30.79
N ASN A 374 97.17 95.92 31.94
CA ASN A 374 97.74 96.34 33.23
C ASN A 374 99.27 96.25 33.22
N LYS A 375 99.86 95.15 32.74
CA LYS A 375 101.32 95.01 32.59
C LYS A 375 101.91 96.06 31.64
N ALA A 376 101.24 96.36 30.54
CA ALA A 376 101.65 97.43 29.63
C ALA A 376 101.60 98.81 30.30
N ALA A 377 100.58 99.08 31.12
CA ALA A 377 100.49 100.32 31.92
C ALA A 377 101.53 100.39 33.05
N GLU A 378 101.94 99.25 33.63
CA GLU A 378 103.03 99.17 34.61
C GLU A 378 104.40 99.42 33.97
N GLU A 379 104.69 98.81 32.81
CA GLU A 379 105.92 99.07 32.06
C GLU A 379 105.96 100.51 31.49
N THR A 380 104.81 101.07 31.12
CA THR A 380 104.71 102.51 30.74
C THR A 380 105.11 103.38 31.93
N LYS A 381 104.53 103.17 33.12
CA LYS A 381 104.91 103.90 34.34
C LYS A 381 106.38 103.71 34.73
N ARG A 382 106.95 102.53 34.47
CA ARG A 382 108.39 102.23 34.68
C ARG A 382 109.25 103.02 33.70
N ALA A 383 108.85 103.12 32.43
CA ALA A 383 109.52 103.93 31.43
C ALA A 383 109.42 105.43 31.76
N ASP A 384 108.22 105.94 32.09
CA ASP A 384 107.99 107.34 32.51
C ASP A 384 108.91 107.73 33.68
N LYS A 385 109.00 106.85 34.68
CA LYS A 385 109.87 107.06 35.84
C LYS A 385 111.36 107.06 35.46
N ALA A 386 111.79 106.14 34.58
CA ALA A 386 113.16 106.09 34.10
C ALA A 386 113.52 107.32 33.25
N GLU A 387 112.60 107.83 32.45
CA GLU A 387 112.78 109.07 31.67
C GLU A 387 112.89 110.30 32.60
N PHE A 388 112.07 110.36 33.66
CA PHE A 388 112.18 111.41 34.67
C PHE A 388 113.51 111.36 35.43
N GLU A 389 113.96 110.17 35.84
CA GLU A 389 115.27 109.99 36.49
C GLU A 389 116.43 110.34 35.53
N TYR A 390 116.33 109.97 34.25
CA TYR A 390 117.29 110.36 33.21
C TYR A 390 117.35 111.88 33.04
N LYS A 391 116.19 112.55 32.85
CA LYS A 391 116.10 114.02 32.74
C LYS A 391 116.71 114.72 33.96
N ARG A 392 116.40 114.26 35.17
CA ARG A 392 116.97 114.79 36.42
C ARG A 392 118.49 114.62 36.50
N MET A 393 119.05 113.53 35.99
CA MET A 393 120.51 113.36 35.90
C MET A 393 121.12 114.21 34.78
N GLN A 394 120.44 114.36 33.65
CA GLN A 394 120.84 115.24 32.55
C GLN A 394 120.90 116.71 33.01
N GLU A 395 119.89 117.19 33.75
CA GLU A 395 119.86 118.53 34.37
C GLU A 395 121.07 118.75 35.30
N LYS A 396 121.37 117.79 36.19
CA LYS A 396 122.59 117.83 37.02
C LYS A 396 123.85 117.92 36.17
N VAL A 397 123.98 117.10 35.12
CA VAL A 397 125.14 117.14 34.20
C VAL A 397 125.25 118.51 33.53
N THR A 398 124.15 119.11 33.03
CA THR A 398 124.23 120.48 32.47
C THR A 398 124.62 121.52 33.51
N THR A 399 124.27 121.32 34.79
CA THR A 399 124.61 122.25 35.88
C THR A 399 126.10 122.15 36.22
N LEU A 400 126.61 120.94 36.42
CA LEU A 400 128.03 120.66 36.59
C LEU A 400 128.87 121.11 35.37
N GLN A 401 128.31 121.02 34.16
CA GLN A 401 128.95 121.53 32.93
C GLN A 401 129.08 123.06 32.97
N ARG A 402 128.02 123.79 33.37
CA ARG A 402 128.07 125.26 33.55
C ARG A 402 129.04 125.68 34.65
N GLU A 403 129.09 124.94 35.76
CA GLU A 403 130.05 125.18 36.86
C GLU A 403 131.49 124.94 36.39
N LYS A 404 131.75 123.85 35.67
CA LYS A 404 133.04 123.58 35.02
C LYS A 404 133.42 124.69 34.04
N GLU A 405 132.50 125.16 33.19
CA GLU A 405 132.75 126.28 32.27
C GLU A 405 133.02 127.60 33.00
N ARG A 406 132.37 127.85 34.14
CA ARG A 406 132.67 129.00 35.00
C ARG A 406 134.09 128.89 35.58
N VAL A 407 134.45 127.75 36.17
CA VAL A 407 135.78 127.53 36.75
C VAL A 407 136.88 127.60 35.68
N LEU A 408 136.61 127.15 34.45
CA LEU A 408 137.52 127.31 33.31
C LEU A 408 137.73 128.79 32.94
N LYS A 409 136.66 129.59 32.91
CA LYS A 409 136.76 131.05 32.66
C LYS A 409 137.49 131.79 33.78
N GLU A 410 137.27 131.40 35.03
CA GLU A 410 137.98 131.95 36.19
C GLU A 410 139.48 131.58 36.15
N ARG A 411 139.82 130.33 35.79
CA ARG A 411 141.20 129.90 35.51
C ARG A 411 141.85 130.72 34.40
N ASP A 412 141.16 130.92 33.28
CA ASP A 412 141.75 131.58 32.11
C ASP A 412 141.93 133.08 32.33
N SER A 413 140.99 133.76 32.98
CA SER A 413 141.18 135.16 33.40
C SER A 413 142.35 135.33 34.39
N LEU A 414 142.58 134.35 35.28
CA LEU A 414 143.74 134.33 36.16
C LEU A 414 145.06 134.03 35.43
N ARG A 415 145.00 133.33 34.29
CA ARG A 415 146.15 133.04 33.44
C ARG A 415 146.58 134.26 32.65
N ASP A 416 145.64 134.93 31.98
CA ASP A 416 145.91 136.10 31.15
C ASP A 416 146.57 137.22 31.98
N MET A 417 146.02 137.48 33.18
CA MET A 417 146.59 138.46 34.13
C MET A 417 147.95 138.02 34.72
N ASN A 418 148.28 136.72 34.70
CA ASN A 418 149.60 136.21 35.06
C ASN A 418 150.62 136.45 33.94
N ASP A 419 150.19 136.50 32.68
CA ASP A 419 151.06 136.64 31.51
C ASP A 419 151.34 138.11 31.15
N GLU A 420 150.40 139.05 31.35
CA GLU A 420 150.67 140.50 31.21
C GLU A 420 151.83 140.97 32.12
N MET A 421 151.89 140.46 33.34
CA MET A 421 152.92 140.81 34.34
C MET A 421 154.34 140.36 33.97
N LYS A 422 154.52 139.51 32.93
CA LYS A 422 155.82 138.92 32.56
C LYS A 422 156.61 139.73 31.54
N CYS A 423 156.00 140.74 30.90
CA CYS A 423 156.63 141.47 29.79
C CYS A 423 157.62 142.59 30.21
N SER A 424 157.94 142.76 31.50
CA SER A 424 158.74 143.91 31.98
C SER A 424 160.04 143.57 32.73
N GLN A 425 160.45 142.31 32.88
CA GLN A 425 161.78 141.95 33.42
C GLN A 425 162.45 140.80 32.64
N PHE A 426 163.50 141.13 31.88
CA PHE A 426 164.42 140.15 31.29
C PHE A 426 165.50 139.75 32.30
N GLN A 427 165.43 138.55 32.89
CA GLN A 427 166.63 137.91 33.45
C GLN A 427 166.56 136.38 33.67
N ASN A 428 167.71 135.75 33.43
CA ASN A 428 168.15 134.41 33.89
C ASN A 428 167.65 133.14 33.14
N LYS A 429 168.30 132.00 33.42
CA LYS A 429 168.39 130.81 32.53
C LYS A 429 167.86 129.51 33.17
N GLY A 430 167.34 128.60 32.32
CA GLY A 430 167.84 127.21 32.26
C GLY A 430 167.00 126.06 32.85
N PHE A 431 166.82 125.01 32.02
CA PHE A 431 166.65 123.56 32.28
C PHE A 431 166.26 122.99 33.67
N GLY A 432 165.29 122.06 33.69
CA GLY A 432 164.95 121.14 34.80
C GLY A 432 163.89 120.10 34.38
N ALA A 433 163.68 119.02 35.13
CA ALA A 433 162.80 117.89 34.75
C ALA A 433 162.19 117.10 35.94
N GLU A 434 161.18 116.27 35.62
CA GLU A 434 160.63 115.07 36.31
C GLU A 434 159.78 115.15 37.61
N ALA A 435 158.93 114.11 37.73
CA ALA A 435 158.41 113.38 38.92
C ALA A 435 157.10 113.76 39.69
N ASP A 436 156.35 112.67 39.94
CA ASP A 436 155.59 112.23 41.15
C ASP A 436 154.23 112.79 41.67
N VAL A 437 153.25 111.85 41.69
CA VAL A 437 152.51 111.25 42.85
C VAL A 437 151.71 112.10 43.84
N GLU A 438 150.44 111.71 44.10
CA GLU A 438 149.93 111.33 45.45
C GLU A 438 148.50 110.68 45.44
N GLN A 439 148.08 110.16 46.60
CA GLN A 439 146.83 109.41 46.94
C GLN A 439 146.20 110.02 48.24
N PRO A 440 145.24 109.42 49.02
CA PRO A 440 144.44 108.17 48.92
C PRO A 440 142.90 108.48 48.87
N MET A 441 141.89 108.03 49.67
CA MET A 441 141.74 107.14 50.85
C MET A 441 140.26 106.70 51.13
N GLN A 442 140.01 105.40 51.38
CA GLN A 442 139.01 104.77 52.31
C GLN A 442 137.47 105.08 52.17
N ASN A 443 136.47 104.27 52.61
CA ASN A 443 136.32 103.03 53.45
C ASN A 443 134.88 102.43 53.23
N LEU A 444 134.35 101.29 53.74
CA LEU A 444 134.78 100.08 54.50
C LEU A 444 133.65 98.98 54.52
N GLU A 445 133.98 97.67 54.46
CA GLU A 445 133.22 96.45 54.92
C GLU A 445 131.78 96.13 54.42
N MET A 446 131.17 94.92 54.55
CA MET A 446 131.48 93.67 55.31
C MET A 446 131.08 92.36 54.55
N PHE A 447 131.74 91.24 54.91
CA PHE A 447 131.65 89.80 54.56
C PHE A 447 130.22 89.17 54.46
N SER A 448 129.94 87.92 54.01
CA SER A 448 130.67 86.64 53.72
C SER A 448 129.78 85.75 52.78
N LEU A 449 130.12 84.58 52.18
CA LEU A 449 131.34 83.80 51.83
C LEU A 449 130.95 82.74 50.72
N PRO A 450 131.85 82.15 49.89
CA PRO A 450 131.48 81.29 48.74
C PRO A 450 131.40 79.76 48.97
N PRO A 451 130.83 78.99 48.01
CA PRO A 451 130.97 77.52 47.89
C PRO A 451 132.22 77.10 47.08
N GLU A 452 132.56 75.80 47.01
CA GLU A 452 133.02 75.12 45.78
C GLU A 452 133.27 73.58 45.94
N ILE A 453 133.13 72.82 44.84
CA ILE A 453 133.75 71.50 44.51
C ILE A 453 133.36 70.22 45.31
N LYS A 454 132.49 69.42 44.65
CA LYS A 454 132.52 67.94 44.41
C LYS A 454 133.33 67.02 45.33
N GLU A 455 132.75 65.96 45.88
CA GLU A 455 132.31 64.72 45.18
C GLU A 455 133.45 63.92 44.51
N ARG A 456 134.20 63.12 45.30
CA ARG A 456 134.54 61.72 44.94
C ARG A 456 135.09 60.89 46.11
N LEU A 457 134.86 59.57 46.05
CA LEU A 457 135.25 58.50 47.01
C LEU A 457 134.73 58.72 48.44
N MET A 458 133.88 57.87 49.02
CA MET A 458 133.43 56.53 48.58
C MET A 458 134.55 55.48 48.53
N ARG A 459 135.13 55.18 49.71
CA ARG A 459 135.71 53.87 50.14
C ARG A 459 136.19 53.95 51.60
N LEU A 460 136.27 52.78 52.26
CA LEU A 460 136.61 52.56 53.69
C LEU A 460 135.50 53.03 54.67
N GLU A 461 134.51 52.25 55.07
CA GLU A 461 134.19 50.82 54.86
C GLU A 461 135.33 49.81 55.08
N HIS A 462 135.88 49.77 56.31
CA HIS A 462 136.27 48.49 56.95
C HIS A 462 136.49 48.63 58.46
N GLU A 463 137.18 49.70 58.88
CA GLU A 463 138.03 49.66 60.08
C GLU A 463 137.40 50.26 61.34
N ASN A 464 136.30 49.66 61.80
CA ASN A 464 136.08 49.38 63.23
C ASN A 464 134.98 48.32 63.46
N LYS A 465 135.02 47.24 62.68
CA LYS A 465 134.16 46.05 62.85
C LYS A 465 134.70 45.10 63.95
N MET A 466 135.29 45.63 65.01
CA MET A 466 135.93 44.87 66.10
C MET A 466 135.77 45.59 67.45
N LEU A 467 135.96 44.87 68.56
CA LEU A 467 136.10 45.39 69.93
C LEU A 467 134.85 46.03 70.60
N LYS A 468 133.71 45.32 70.60
CA LYS A 468 132.80 45.30 71.78
C LYS A 468 131.76 44.17 71.88
N MET A 469 131.95 43.08 71.14
CA MET A 469 131.58 41.74 71.65
C MET A 469 132.72 41.22 72.54
N GLU A 470 132.44 40.17 73.32
CA GLU A 470 133.40 39.37 74.10
C GLU A 470 134.07 40.02 75.34
N SER A 471 133.29 40.14 76.43
CA SER A 471 133.59 39.52 77.76
C SER A 471 132.69 40.15 78.84
N GLY A 472 131.93 39.41 79.66
CA GLY A 472 131.66 37.97 79.71
C GLY A 472 130.31 37.71 80.40
N ALA A 473 129.77 36.48 80.36
CA ALA A 473 128.37 36.19 80.72
C ALA A 473 128.16 35.55 82.11
N GLY A 474 126.99 35.82 82.72
CA GLY A 474 126.44 35.16 83.93
C GLY A 474 126.85 35.85 85.25
N ASN A 475 125.95 36.39 86.07
CA ASN A 475 124.82 35.67 86.70
C ASN A 475 123.66 36.62 87.17
N ASP A 476 122.61 36.04 87.77
CA ASP A 476 121.67 36.67 88.72
C ASP A 476 120.83 37.89 88.28
N HIS A 477 120.42 37.82 87.02
CA HIS A 477 119.07 38.12 86.49
C HIS A 477 117.88 38.20 87.48
N ASN A 478 117.90 37.46 88.60
CA ASN A 478 116.77 37.28 89.53
C ASN A 478 116.33 38.53 90.32
N ALA A 479 117.21 39.52 90.51
CA ALA A 479 116.88 40.71 91.31
C ALA A 479 115.99 41.73 90.56
N SER A 480 116.16 41.86 89.23
CA SER A 480 115.39 42.80 88.40
C SER A 480 113.93 42.36 88.27
N VAL A 481 113.72 41.08 87.99
CA VAL A 481 112.42 40.49 87.61
C VAL A 481 111.32 40.75 88.63
N SER A 482 111.65 40.89 89.92
CA SER A 482 110.69 41.21 90.99
C SER A 482 110.19 42.67 90.93
N SER A 483 111.03 43.61 90.47
CA SER A 483 110.63 44.99 90.21
C SER A 483 109.86 45.09 88.89
N ASP A 484 110.37 44.43 87.85
CA ASP A 484 109.77 44.43 86.50
C ASP A 484 108.33 43.89 86.52
N LEU A 485 108.05 42.85 87.33
CA LEU A 485 106.70 42.31 87.55
C LEU A 485 105.74 43.31 88.22
N LEU A 486 106.22 44.15 89.13
CA LEU A 486 105.38 45.08 89.88
C LEU A 486 104.95 46.27 89.02
N ASP A 487 105.85 46.77 88.17
CA ASP A 487 105.53 47.87 87.27
C ASP A 487 104.80 47.39 85.99
N ALA A 488 105.05 46.15 85.53
CA ALA A 488 104.20 45.51 84.52
C ALA A 488 102.74 45.33 85.00
N ALA A 489 102.52 45.04 86.28
CA ALA A 489 101.17 44.96 86.85
C ALA A 489 100.44 46.31 86.83
N LYS A 490 101.14 47.42 87.14
CA LYS A 490 100.58 48.78 87.08
C LYS A 490 100.35 49.26 85.65
N ALA A 491 101.28 48.96 84.73
CA ALA A 491 101.12 49.26 83.30
C ALA A 491 99.84 48.60 82.77
N ARG A 492 99.65 47.31 83.05
CA ARG A 492 98.46 46.55 82.67
C ARG A 492 97.16 47.07 83.28
N GLN A 493 97.18 47.62 84.50
CA GLN A 493 96.01 48.29 85.08
C GLN A 493 95.66 49.56 84.30
N ASN A 494 96.66 50.41 84.01
CA ASN A 494 96.45 51.64 83.24
C ASN A 494 95.95 51.34 81.82
N GLU A 495 96.49 50.31 81.17
CA GLU A 495 96.03 49.84 79.85
C GLU A 495 94.54 49.47 79.88
N LEU A 496 94.11 48.64 80.83
CA LEU A 496 92.71 48.26 81.01
C LEU A 496 91.79 49.45 81.34
N GLU A 497 92.24 50.41 82.14
CA GLU A 497 91.47 51.64 82.42
C GLU A 497 91.34 52.52 81.15
N THR A 498 92.36 52.58 80.30
CA THR A 498 92.26 53.26 78.99
C THR A 498 91.37 52.49 78.00
N GLU A 499 91.41 51.16 78.00
CA GLU A 499 90.59 50.31 77.13
C GLU A 499 89.10 50.41 77.51
N VAL A 500 88.77 50.33 78.80
CA VAL A 500 87.40 50.54 79.30
C VAL A 500 86.89 51.95 78.95
N ARG A 501 87.73 52.98 79.06
CA ARG A 501 87.38 54.34 78.65
C ARG A 501 87.16 54.46 77.13
N LEU A 502 87.99 53.81 76.32
CA LEU A 502 87.87 53.81 74.86
C LEU A 502 86.60 53.05 74.41
N LEU A 503 86.32 51.89 75.01
CA LEU A 503 85.10 51.12 74.79
C LEU A 503 83.84 51.91 75.21
N THR A 504 83.90 52.63 76.34
CA THR A 504 82.79 53.51 76.77
C THR A 504 82.56 54.63 75.76
N GLN A 505 83.61 55.22 75.22
CA GLN A 505 83.52 56.25 74.17
C GLN A 505 82.96 55.68 72.86
N GLN A 506 83.41 54.50 72.43
CA GLN A 506 82.86 53.80 71.26
C GLN A 506 81.38 53.40 71.44
N LEU A 507 80.98 52.98 72.63
CA LEU A 507 79.58 52.64 72.92
C LEU A 507 78.70 53.88 72.84
N MET A 508 79.18 55.02 73.36
CA MET A 508 78.50 56.33 73.25
C MET A 508 78.43 56.82 71.80
N GLU A 509 79.47 56.60 71.00
CA GLU A 509 79.53 56.94 69.57
C GLU A 509 78.62 56.05 68.71
N VAL A 510 78.50 54.76 69.04
CA VAL A 510 77.53 53.83 68.43
C VAL A 510 76.09 54.15 68.85
N GLN A 511 75.87 54.61 70.09
CA GLN A 511 74.54 55.09 70.52
C GLN A 511 74.14 56.37 69.78
N ALA A 512 75.05 57.34 69.63
CA ALA A 512 74.80 58.54 68.82
C ALA A 512 74.51 58.19 67.35
N GLN A 513 75.27 57.27 66.73
CA GLN A 513 74.99 56.78 65.38
C GLN A 513 73.65 56.04 65.27
N LEU A 514 73.20 55.36 66.33
CA LEU A 514 71.88 54.75 66.39
C LEU A 514 70.77 55.80 66.52
N GLU A 515 70.94 56.84 67.33
CA GLU A 515 69.98 57.95 67.44
C GLU A 515 69.91 58.77 66.13
N ASP A 516 71.04 59.07 65.48
CA ASP A 516 71.10 59.68 64.14
C ASP A 516 70.37 58.82 63.08
N LEU A 517 70.55 57.49 63.12
CA LEU A 517 69.83 56.56 62.26
C LEU A 517 68.32 56.52 62.59
N GLN A 518 67.93 56.70 63.85
CA GLN A 518 66.53 56.70 64.27
C GLN A 518 65.81 58.02 63.97
N GLU A 519 66.49 59.17 64.05
CA GLU A 519 65.99 60.46 63.57
C GLU A 519 65.93 60.50 62.04
N THR A 520 66.93 59.97 61.33
CA THR A 520 66.88 59.90 59.85
C THR A 520 65.82 58.91 59.35
N GLU A 521 65.57 57.79 60.04
CA GLU A 521 64.40 56.94 59.75
C GLU A 521 63.08 57.68 59.98
N GLN A 522 62.91 58.36 61.12
CA GLN A 522 61.69 59.12 61.43
C GLN A 522 61.45 60.25 60.42
N SER A 523 62.48 61.03 60.09
CA SER A 523 62.45 62.06 59.05
C SER A 523 62.12 61.48 57.67
N ALA A 524 62.68 60.30 57.34
CA ALA A 524 62.38 59.61 56.07
C ALA A 524 60.94 59.07 55.98
N THR A 525 60.19 58.92 57.07
CA THR A 525 58.79 58.46 57.00
C THR A 525 57.90 59.39 56.17
N ALA A 526 58.18 60.70 56.17
CA ALA A 526 57.45 61.68 55.37
C ALA A 526 57.61 61.43 53.85
N ALA A 527 58.78 60.98 53.40
CA ALA A 527 59.05 60.64 52.01
C ALA A 527 58.61 59.21 51.66
N LYS A 528 58.91 58.22 52.53
CA LYS A 528 58.53 56.81 52.35
C LYS A 528 57.00 56.61 52.27
N SER A 529 56.19 57.56 52.73
CA SER A 529 54.73 57.54 52.59
C SER A 529 54.26 57.30 51.15
N HIS A 530 54.86 57.96 50.15
CA HIS A 530 54.39 57.82 48.76
C HIS A 530 54.73 56.43 48.21
N GLU A 531 55.98 56.00 48.35
CA GLU A 531 56.49 54.74 47.79
C GLU A 531 55.89 53.50 48.47
N THR A 532 55.63 53.57 49.78
CA THR A 532 54.96 52.49 50.54
C THR A 532 53.47 52.40 50.21
N VAL A 533 52.79 53.53 49.95
CA VAL A 533 51.41 53.52 49.44
C VAL A 533 51.36 53.01 48.01
N GLN A 534 52.27 53.45 47.14
CA GLN A 534 52.32 53.07 45.73
C GLN A 534 52.60 51.58 45.52
N THR A 535 53.54 51.00 46.28
CA THR A 535 53.79 49.54 46.27
C THR A 535 52.62 48.73 46.84
N ARG A 536 51.96 49.23 47.91
CA ARG A 536 50.74 48.61 48.45
C ARG A 536 49.56 48.67 47.47
N GLN A 537 49.44 49.77 46.72
CA GLN A 537 48.44 49.96 45.68
C GLN A 537 48.71 49.05 44.47
N GLN A 538 49.96 48.93 44.03
CA GLN A 538 50.37 47.95 43.01
C GLN A 538 50.10 46.50 43.44
N LEU A 539 50.34 46.16 44.71
CA LEU A 539 50.00 44.84 45.25
C LEU A 539 48.48 44.59 45.28
N GLN A 540 47.68 45.64 45.55
CA GLN A 540 46.22 45.56 45.52
C GLN A 540 45.68 45.44 44.09
N GLU A 541 46.23 46.19 43.13
CA GLU A 541 45.94 46.02 41.70
C GLU A 541 46.34 44.63 41.20
N ALA A 542 47.50 44.11 41.62
CA ALA A 542 47.95 42.77 41.26
C ALA A 542 46.99 41.69 41.80
N ARG A 543 46.51 41.83 43.05
CA ARG A 543 45.48 40.95 43.63
C ARG A 543 44.15 41.04 42.90
N GLN A 544 43.68 42.25 42.58
CA GLN A 544 42.44 42.44 41.82
C GLN A 544 42.54 41.87 40.39
N ARG A 545 43.69 42.04 39.72
CA ARG A 545 43.98 41.41 38.42
C ARG A 545 44.04 39.88 38.54
N LEU A 546 44.53 39.33 39.65
CA LEU A 546 44.53 37.88 39.91
C LEU A 546 43.09 37.38 40.04
N GLU A 547 42.29 37.95 40.94
CA GLU A 547 40.86 37.58 41.08
C GLU A 547 40.06 37.75 39.78
N GLU A 548 40.40 38.73 38.94
CA GLU A 548 39.78 38.92 37.63
C GLU A 548 40.24 37.86 36.61
N ARG A 549 41.48 37.37 36.69
CA ARG A 549 41.92 36.19 35.92
C ARG A 549 41.27 34.92 36.44
N ASP A 550 41.14 34.74 37.75
CA ASP A 550 40.52 33.58 38.38
C ASP A 550 39.04 33.50 37.98
N ARG A 551 38.27 34.59 38.09
CA ARG A 551 36.88 34.67 37.58
C ARG A 551 36.78 34.41 36.08
N GLN A 552 37.80 34.77 35.28
CA GLN A 552 37.86 34.46 33.85
C GLN A 552 38.27 33.01 33.56
N LEU A 553 39.00 32.35 34.47
CA LEU A 553 39.28 30.92 34.40
C LEU A 553 38.03 30.12 34.80
N ASP A 554 37.35 30.48 35.89
CA ASP A 554 36.07 29.89 36.30
C ASP A 554 35.02 29.96 35.18
N HIS A 555 34.87 31.14 34.56
CA HIS A 555 33.92 31.30 33.46
C HIS A 555 34.32 30.50 32.21
N ARG A 556 35.62 30.36 31.91
CA ARG A 556 36.10 29.49 30.81
C ARG A 556 35.95 28.01 31.13
N GLN A 557 36.11 27.62 32.40
CA GLN A 557 35.86 26.26 32.86
C GLN A 557 34.38 25.91 32.70
N GLN A 558 33.48 26.77 33.17
CA GLN A 558 32.02 26.62 32.95
C GLN A 558 31.67 26.51 31.45
N GLN A 559 32.27 27.34 30.59
CA GLN A 559 32.08 27.22 29.13
C GLN A 559 32.63 25.90 28.56
N ALA A 560 33.77 25.41 29.05
CA ALA A 560 34.34 24.13 28.65
C ALA A 560 33.47 22.94 29.12
N ASP A 561 32.91 23.03 30.33
CA ASP A 561 32.03 22.03 30.91
C ASP A 561 30.67 22.01 30.16
N GLU A 562 30.07 23.17 29.85
CA GLU A 562 28.89 23.29 28.98
C GLU A 562 29.12 22.69 27.59
N LEU A 563 30.27 22.98 26.96
CA LEU A 563 30.62 22.44 25.65
C LEU A 563 30.86 20.93 25.71
N THR A 564 31.43 20.43 26.81
CA THR A 564 31.63 19.00 27.05
C THR A 564 30.29 18.29 27.23
N GLN A 565 29.36 18.85 28.02
CA GLN A 565 28.00 18.31 28.17
C GLN A 565 27.24 18.29 26.83
N ARG A 566 27.30 19.38 26.05
CA ARG A 566 26.68 19.42 24.71
C ARG A 566 27.31 18.39 23.77
N LEU A 567 28.60 18.09 23.90
CA LEU A 567 29.28 17.07 23.13
C LEU A 567 28.85 15.65 23.55
N THR A 568 28.71 15.37 24.84
CA THR A 568 28.19 14.06 25.32
C THR A 568 26.74 13.86 24.91
N GLU A 569 25.87 14.86 25.10
CA GLU A 569 24.47 14.80 24.67
C GLU A 569 24.31 14.56 23.16
N GLN A 570 25.18 15.17 22.33
CA GLN A 570 25.20 14.91 20.88
C GLN A 570 25.79 13.54 20.54
N SER A 571 26.76 13.05 21.31
CA SER A 571 27.29 11.68 21.16
C SER A 571 26.24 10.63 21.49
N GLU A 572 25.43 10.85 22.53
CA GLU A 572 24.32 9.99 22.92
C GLU A 572 23.23 9.98 21.84
N LYS A 573 22.78 11.16 21.40
CA LYS A 573 21.78 11.30 20.31
C LYS A 573 22.26 10.66 18.99
N ASN A 574 23.54 10.78 18.66
CA ASN A 574 24.12 10.07 17.51
C ASN A 574 24.16 8.55 17.71
N GLY A 575 24.36 8.06 18.94
CA GLY A 575 24.23 6.65 19.30
C GLY A 575 22.80 6.13 19.09
N GLU A 576 21.81 6.83 19.65
CA GLU A 576 20.38 6.51 19.50
C GLU A 576 19.94 6.48 18.02
N LEU A 577 20.36 7.49 17.24
CA LEU A 577 20.08 7.55 15.80
C LEU A 577 20.79 6.43 15.02
N SER A 578 22.00 6.04 15.41
CA SER A 578 22.73 4.91 14.81
C SER A 578 22.07 3.57 15.14
N GLU A 579 21.58 3.36 16.36
CA GLU A 579 20.85 2.14 16.74
C GLU A 579 19.47 2.09 16.05
N LEU A 580 18.78 3.22 15.92
CA LEU A 580 17.53 3.32 15.16
C LEU A 580 17.74 3.02 13.67
N LEU A 581 18.84 3.49 13.06
CA LEU A 581 19.24 3.14 11.69
C LEU A 581 19.52 1.64 11.56
N ALA A 582 20.36 1.06 12.41
CA ALA A 582 20.67 -0.38 12.38
C ALA A 582 19.41 -1.25 12.55
N ARG A 583 18.46 -0.81 13.39
CA ARG A 583 17.14 -1.45 13.50
C ARG A 583 16.33 -1.33 12.23
N LYS A 584 16.32 -0.17 11.56
CA LYS A 584 15.60 0.02 10.29
C LYS A 584 16.22 -0.79 9.16
N ASP A 585 17.54 -0.93 9.12
CA ASP A 585 18.23 -1.79 8.15
C ASP A 585 17.86 -3.27 8.34
N GLU A 586 17.73 -3.77 9.57
CA GLU A 586 17.26 -5.13 9.82
C GLU A 586 15.75 -5.30 9.50
N GLU A 587 14.90 -4.32 9.82
CA GLU A 587 13.49 -4.31 9.41
C GLU A 587 13.36 -4.34 7.86
N ILE A 588 14.21 -3.61 7.13
CA ILE A 588 14.32 -3.65 5.67
C ILE A 588 14.83 -5.02 5.20
N ARG A 589 15.88 -5.57 5.79
CA ARG A 589 16.47 -6.87 5.42
C ARG A 589 15.48 -8.03 5.55
N VAL A 590 14.69 -8.03 6.64
CA VAL A 590 13.60 -9.01 6.85
C VAL A 590 12.49 -8.83 5.81
N MET A 591 12.13 -7.60 5.46
CA MET A 591 11.16 -7.32 4.40
C MET A 591 11.67 -7.73 3.01
N GLU A 592 12.94 -7.48 2.67
CA GLU A 592 13.57 -7.97 1.44
C GLU A 592 13.54 -9.49 1.36
N GLU A 593 13.90 -10.19 2.44
CA GLU A 593 13.91 -11.65 2.45
C GLU A 593 12.48 -12.21 2.29
N ARG A 594 11.48 -11.52 2.85
CA ARG A 594 10.06 -11.83 2.65
C ARG A 594 9.61 -11.59 1.20
N TYR A 595 9.98 -10.46 0.58
CA TYR A 595 9.71 -10.20 -0.84
C TYR A 595 10.43 -11.22 -1.75
N ARG A 596 11.67 -11.58 -1.44
CA ARG A 596 12.43 -12.63 -2.14
C ARG A 596 11.69 -13.97 -2.07
N LYS A 597 11.18 -14.35 -0.90
CA LYS A 597 10.34 -15.56 -0.71
C LYS A 597 9.02 -15.50 -1.50
N TYR A 598 8.39 -14.33 -1.64
CA TYR A 598 7.20 -14.17 -2.49
C TYR A 598 7.53 -14.24 -3.99
N LEU A 599 8.64 -13.63 -4.43
CA LEU A 599 9.13 -13.72 -5.81
C LEU A 599 9.53 -15.16 -6.18
N GLU A 600 10.16 -15.91 -5.29
CA GLU A 600 10.47 -17.32 -5.51
C GLU A 600 9.22 -18.19 -5.63
N LYS A 601 8.19 -17.92 -4.81
CA LYS A 601 6.87 -18.57 -4.97
C LYS A 601 6.22 -18.21 -6.31
N ALA A 602 6.24 -16.94 -6.72
CA ALA A 602 5.69 -16.50 -8.01
C ALA A 602 6.42 -17.15 -9.19
N LYS A 603 7.76 -17.18 -9.19
CA LYS A 603 8.58 -17.90 -10.18
C LYS A 603 8.21 -19.38 -10.25
N ASN A 604 8.05 -20.05 -9.11
CA ASN A 604 7.70 -21.47 -9.06
C ASN A 604 6.29 -21.74 -9.60
N VAL A 605 5.30 -20.89 -9.29
CA VAL A 605 3.95 -20.96 -9.86
C VAL A 605 3.99 -20.75 -11.38
N ILE A 606 4.70 -19.72 -11.86
CA ILE A 606 4.89 -19.48 -13.30
C ILE A 606 5.57 -20.69 -13.97
N LYS A 607 6.58 -21.29 -13.33
CA LYS A 607 7.29 -22.48 -13.84
C LYS A 607 6.39 -23.73 -13.90
N SER A 608 5.44 -23.87 -12.97
CA SER A 608 4.41 -24.92 -13.03
C SER A 608 3.29 -24.65 -14.03
N LEU A 609 3.18 -23.43 -14.55
CA LEU A 609 2.15 -23.01 -15.52
C LEU A 609 2.68 -22.80 -16.95
N ASP A 610 4.00 -22.80 -17.19
CA ASP A 610 4.55 -22.80 -18.56
C ASP A 610 4.33 -24.19 -19.20
N PRO A 611 3.52 -24.30 -20.28
CA PRO A 611 3.21 -25.60 -20.90
C PRO A 611 4.44 -26.36 -21.43
N ARG A 612 5.60 -25.69 -21.57
CA ARG A 612 6.86 -26.31 -22.01
C ARG A 612 7.60 -27.06 -20.90
N HIS A 613 7.16 -26.97 -19.64
CA HIS A 613 7.68 -27.79 -18.53
C HIS A 613 6.80 -29.00 -18.22
N ASN A 614 5.61 -29.13 -18.82
CA ASN A 614 4.76 -30.30 -18.68
C ASN A 614 5.01 -31.29 -19.83
N SER A 615 5.75 -32.38 -19.56
CA SER A 615 6.32 -33.22 -20.63
C SER A 615 5.29 -33.86 -21.55
N GLU A 616 4.14 -34.30 -21.01
CA GLU A 616 3.06 -34.92 -21.80
C GLU A 616 2.48 -33.93 -22.82
N SER A 617 2.15 -32.71 -22.39
CA SER A 617 1.63 -31.65 -23.25
C SER A 617 2.58 -31.30 -24.40
N THR A 618 3.90 -31.39 -24.20
CA THR A 618 4.86 -31.14 -25.29
C THR A 618 4.83 -32.21 -26.38
N SER A 619 4.58 -33.48 -26.03
CA SER A 619 4.50 -34.59 -26.98
C SER A 619 3.25 -34.46 -27.88
N GLU A 620 2.11 -34.16 -27.28
CA GLU A 620 0.83 -33.99 -27.98
C GLU A 620 0.84 -32.78 -28.92
N ILE A 621 1.46 -31.67 -28.52
CA ILE A 621 1.69 -30.50 -29.39
C ILE A 621 2.57 -30.84 -30.60
N TYR A 622 3.52 -31.78 -30.47
CA TYR A 622 4.34 -32.23 -31.60
C TYR A 622 3.58 -33.15 -32.55
N SER A 623 2.75 -34.08 -32.06
CA SER A 623 1.95 -34.96 -32.92
C SER A 623 0.87 -34.19 -33.68
N LEU A 624 0.18 -33.24 -33.02
CA LEU A 624 -0.80 -32.36 -33.63
C LEU A 624 -0.18 -31.48 -34.73
N LYS A 625 1.06 -30.99 -34.54
CA LYS A 625 1.81 -30.26 -35.58
C LYS A 625 2.14 -31.11 -36.80
N SER A 626 2.48 -32.40 -36.62
CA SER A 626 2.70 -33.32 -37.75
C SER A 626 1.40 -33.50 -38.54
N GLN A 627 0.30 -33.84 -37.85
CA GLN A 627 -1.01 -34.01 -38.49
C GLN A 627 -1.51 -32.75 -39.19
N MET A 628 -1.21 -31.56 -38.66
CA MET A 628 -1.55 -30.30 -39.32
C MET A 628 -0.75 -30.12 -40.62
N HIS A 629 0.57 -30.36 -40.59
CA HIS A 629 1.42 -30.27 -41.78
C HIS A 629 1.08 -31.31 -42.86
N GLU A 630 0.67 -32.52 -42.46
CA GLU A 630 0.15 -33.56 -43.35
C GLU A 630 -1.17 -33.12 -44.01
N LYS A 631 -2.08 -32.50 -43.24
CA LYS A 631 -3.34 -31.93 -43.78
C LYS A 631 -3.11 -30.75 -44.71
N ASP A 632 -2.22 -29.83 -44.37
CA ASP A 632 -1.83 -28.70 -45.23
C ASP A 632 -1.24 -29.21 -46.57
N SER A 633 -0.42 -30.26 -46.51
CA SER A 633 0.15 -30.92 -47.69
C SER A 633 -0.92 -31.59 -48.56
N TYR A 634 -1.93 -32.22 -47.94
CA TYR A 634 -3.06 -32.83 -48.65
C TYR A 634 -4.01 -31.79 -49.26
N ILE A 635 -4.26 -30.67 -48.57
CA ILE A 635 -5.02 -29.52 -49.11
C ILE A 635 -4.31 -28.99 -50.36
N SER A 636 -3.00 -28.72 -50.29
CA SER A 636 -2.24 -28.22 -51.43
C SER A 636 -2.20 -29.21 -52.62
N PHE A 637 -2.27 -30.52 -52.35
CA PHE A 637 -2.45 -31.53 -53.40
C PHE A 637 -3.85 -31.42 -54.06
N LEU A 638 -4.92 -31.30 -53.27
CA LEU A 638 -6.29 -31.16 -53.78
C LEU A 638 -6.50 -29.87 -54.57
N GLU A 639 -6.00 -28.73 -54.09
CA GLU A 639 -6.02 -27.44 -54.80
C GLU A 639 -5.35 -27.56 -56.18
N LYS A 640 -4.18 -28.20 -56.22
CA LYS A 640 -3.41 -28.42 -57.44
C LYS A 640 -4.11 -29.37 -58.41
N ASP A 641 -4.91 -30.32 -57.94
CA ASP A 641 -5.70 -31.21 -58.80
C ASP A 641 -6.99 -30.53 -59.29
N GLN A 642 -7.65 -29.73 -58.44
CA GLN A 642 -8.79 -28.90 -58.82
C GLN A 642 -8.43 -27.92 -59.94
N GLU A 643 -7.25 -27.28 -59.89
CA GLU A 643 -6.79 -26.37 -60.95
C GLU A 643 -6.44 -27.12 -62.26
N LYS A 644 -6.00 -28.40 -62.21
CA LYS A 644 -5.91 -29.24 -63.42
C LYS A 644 -7.29 -29.52 -64.00
N LEU A 645 -8.26 -29.94 -63.17
CA LEU A 645 -9.63 -30.23 -63.59
C LEU A 645 -10.37 -28.98 -64.11
N LYS A 646 -10.00 -27.80 -63.64
CA LYS A 646 -10.40 -26.52 -64.21
C LYS A 646 -9.73 -26.30 -65.57
N SER A 647 -8.40 -26.40 -65.66
CA SER A 647 -7.66 -26.28 -66.93
C SER A 647 -8.11 -27.27 -68.02
N LEU A 648 -8.54 -28.48 -67.65
CA LEU A 648 -9.13 -29.46 -68.57
C LEU A 648 -10.52 -29.03 -69.06
N ARG A 649 -11.44 -28.61 -68.18
CA ARG A 649 -12.75 -28.07 -68.58
C ARG A 649 -12.61 -26.81 -69.44
N ASP A 650 -11.69 -25.92 -69.08
CA ASP A 650 -11.27 -24.77 -69.87
C ASP A 650 -10.80 -25.15 -71.30
N GLN A 651 -10.24 -26.35 -71.50
CA GLN A 651 -9.84 -26.86 -72.81
C GLN A 651 -11.02 -27.54 -73.53
N GLU A 652 -11.84 -28.32 -72.83
CA GLU A 652 -13.06 -28.92 -73.36
C GLU A 652 -14.05 -27.85 -73.85
N GLU A 653 -14.29 -26.79 -73.07
CA GLU A 653 -15.12 -25.65 -73.48
C GLU A 653 -14.57 -24.97 -74.74
N LYS A 654 -13.25 -24.76 -74.83
CA LYS A 654 -12.60 -24.19 -76.04
C LYS A 654 -12.76 -25.12 -77.25
N LEU A 655 -12.68 -26.43 -77.08
CA LEU A 655 -12.93 -27.41 -78.14
C LEU A 655 -14.41 -27.44 -78.56
N ILE A 656 -15.35 -27.40 -77.62
CA ILE A 656 -16.80 -27.34 -77.87
C ILE A 656 -17.17 -26.05 -78.61
N VAL A 657 -16.67 -24.90 -78.17
CA VAL A 657 -16.88 -23.59 -78.83
C VAL A 657 -16.28 -23.60 -80.24
N THR A 658 -15.09 -24.19 -80.42
CA THR A 658 -14.46 -24.31 -81.75
C THR A 658 -15.27 -25.23 -82.67
N ALA A 659 -15.78 -26.36 -82.16
CA ALA A 659 -16.64 -27.26 -82.92
C ALA A 659 -17.98 -26.60 -83.29
N TRP A 660 -18.61 -25.87 -82.37
CA TRP A 660 -19.83 -25.10 -82.63
C TRP A 660 -19.61 -23.98 -83.66
N TYR A 661 -18.50 -23.24 -83.56
CA TYR A 661 -18.15 -22.21 -84.53
C TYR A 661 -17.91 -22.81 -85.93
N ASN A 662 -17.18 -23.92 -86.01
CA ASN A 662 -16.94 -24.62 -87.28
C ASN A 662 -18.24 -25.18 -87.88
N LEU A 663 -19.13 -25.75 -87.07
CA LEU A 663 -20.45 -26.22 -87.50
C LEU A 663 -21.34 -25.06 -87.97
N GLY A 664 -21.37 -23.95 -87.22
CA GLY A 664 -22.09 -22.74 -87.62
C GLY A 664 -21.55 -22.14 -88.93
N MET A 665 -20.22 -22.13 -89.11
CA MET A 665 -19.57 -21.71 -90.35
C MET A 665 -19.90 -22.65 -91.52
N GLN A 666 -19.94 -23.97 -91.27
CA GLN A 666 -20.34 -24.97 -92.26
C GLN A 666 -21.81 -24.81 -92.67
N LEU A 667 -22.71 -24.57 -91.72
CA LEU A 667 -24.13 -24.31 -91.99
C LEU A 667 -24.36 -22.98 -92.72
N HIS A 668 -23.64 -21.92 -92.34
CA HIS A 668 -23.66 -20.65 -93.09
C HIS A 668 -23.12 -20.82 -94.51
N ARG A 669 -22.06 -21.60 -94.69
CA ARG A 669 -21.51 -21.93 -96.00
C ARG A 669 -22.50 -22.76 -96.82
N GLN A 670 -23.12 -23.78 -96.26
CA GLN A 670 -24.14 -24.58 -96.93
C GLN A 670 -25.34 -23.69 -97.32
N ALA A 671 -25.83 -22.84 -96.43
CA ALA A 671 -26.92 -21.91 -96.73
C ALA A 671 -26.53 -20.87 -97.80
N ALA A 672 -25.26 -20.47 -97.89
CA ALA A 672 -24.75 -19.62 -98.97
C ALA A 672 -24.64 -20.40 -100.30
N GLU A 673 -24.16 -21.65 -100.28
CA GLU A 673 -24.08 -22.54 -101.44
C GLU A 673 -25.50 -22.92 -101.95
N GLU A 674 -26.48 -23.12 -101.07
CA GLU A 674 -27.91 -23.28 -101.40
C GLU A 674 -28.51 -22.00 -101.98
N ARG A 675 -28.20 -20.81 -101.43
CA ARG A 675 -28.62 -19.53 -102.02
C ARG A 675 -28.01 -19.30 -103.41
N LEU A 676 -26.76 -19.71 -103.63
CA LEU A 676 -26.11 -19.67 -104.95
C LEU A 676 -26.72 -20.71 -105.92
N ALA A 677 -27.02 -21.92 -105.44
CA ALA A 677 -27.71 -22.95 -106.21
C ALA A 677 -29.13 -22.51 -106.63
N ASN A 678 -29.90 -21.92 -105.71
CA ASN A 678 -31.22 -21.36 -106.00
C ASN A 678 -31.13 -20.10 -106.86
N SER A 679 -30.10 -19.26 -106.70
CA SER A 679 -29.83 -18.15 -107.63
C SER A 679 -29.49 -18.65 -109.05
N SER A 680 -28.99 -19.87 -109.22
CA SER A 680 -28.80 -20.48 -110.54
C SER A 680 -30.14 -20.87 -111.22
N MET A 681 -31.24 -20.99 -110.47
CA MET A 681 -32.57 -21.24 -111.04
C MET A 681 -33.13 -20.06 -111.83
N GLY A 682 -32.53 -18.86 -111.71
CA GLY A 682 -32.79 -17.72 -112.59
C GLY A 682 -32.19 -17.83 -114.00
N GLN A 683 -31.38 -18.87 -114.29
CA GLN A 683 -30.81 -19.09 -115.61
C GLN A 683 -31.82 -19.75 -116.57
N SER A 684 -31.96 -19.19 -117.77
CA SER A 684 -32.88 -19.68 -118.80
C SER A 684 -32.52 -21.08 -119.31
N PHE A 685 -33.47 -21.75 -119.98
CA PHE A 685 -33.30 -23.10 -120.54
C PHE A 685 -32.03 -23.21 -121.42
N LEU A 686 -31.79 -22.20 -122.26
CA LEU A 686 -30.62 -22.07 -123.14
C LEU A 686 -29.29 -21.80 -122.42
N ALA A 687 -29.31 -21.45 -121.13
CA ALA A 687 -28.11 -21.38 -120.30
C ALA A 687 -27.84 -22.72 -119.59
N ARG A 688 -28.88 -23.38 -119.05
CA ARG A 688 -28.77 -24.72 -118.47
C ARG A 688 -28.25 -25.75 -119.48
N GLN A 689 -28.73 -25.73 -120.72
CA GLN A 689 -28.27 -26.66 -121.75
C GLN A 689 -26.77 -26.51 -122.10
N ARG A 690 -26.19 -25.30 -121.93
CA ARG A 690 -24.75 -25.04 -122.13
C ARG A 690 -23.89 -25.46 -120.93
N ALA A 691 -24.41 -25.39 -119.71
CA ALA A 691 -23.68 -25.77 -118.49
C ALA A 691 -23.49 -27.30 -118.30
N VAL A 692 -24.32 -28.13 -118.94
CA VAL A 692 -24.22 -29.60 -118.80
C VAL A 692 -22.97 -30.16 -119.49
N HIS A 693 -22.46 -29.52 -120.54
CA HIS A 693 -21.27 -29.99 -121.28
C HIS A 693 -19.94 -29.78 -120.53
N THR A 694 -19.85 -28.87 -119.55
CA THR A 694 -18.61 -28.60 -118.81
C THR A 694 -18.45 -29.41 -117.52
N ARG A 695 -19.48 -30.11 -117.03
CA ARG A 695 -19.41 -30.98 -115.82
C ARG A 695 -18.87 -32.39 -116.08
N ARG A 696 -18.14 -32.62 -117.18
CA ARG A 696 -17.58 -33.93 -117.55
C ARG A 696 -16.05 -34.03 -117.51
N ALA A 697 -15.39 -33.04 -116.92
CA ALA A 697 -13.97 -33.05 -116.59
C ALA A 697 -13.77 -33.01 -115.06
N ASN A 698 -12.62 -33.50 -114.60
CA ASN A 698 -12.17 -33.50 -113.20
C ASN A 698 -12.95 -34.39 -112.21
N THR A 699 -13.16 -35.65 -112.59
CA THR A 699 -13.21 -36.77 -111.63
C THR A 699 -11.88 -37.52 -111.66
N MET A 700 -10.94 -37.22 -110.74
CA MET A 700 -9.80 -38.08 -110.37
C MET A 700 -9.11 -37.55 -109.09
N ASN A 701 -8.47 -38.46 -108.36
CA ASN A 701 -7.58 -38.28 -107.19
C ASN A 701 -8.21 -37.80 -105.86
N THR A 702 -7.96 -38.40 -104.69
CA THR A 702 -7.50 -39.78 -104.35
C THR A 702 -7.99 -40.12 -102.93
N LEU A 703 -8.22 -41.40 -102.60
CA LEU A 703 -8.54 -41.89 -101.25
C LEU A 703 -7.30 -42.44 -100.53
N HIS A 704 -7.06 -42.01 -99.28
CA HIS A 704 -6.35 -42.66 -98.15
C HIS A 704 -6.10 -41.59 -97.05
N ASN A 705 -5.89 -41.88 -95.75
CA ASN A 705 -5.77 -43.17 -95.05
C ASN A 705 -6.44 -43.11 -93.64
N SER A 706 -6.44 -44.23 -92.90
CA SER A 706 -7.02 -44.38 -91.56
C SER A 706 -6.08 -45.01 -90.52
N ASN A 707 -6.35 -44.71 -89.24
CA ASN A 707 -5.93 -45.40 -88.00
C ASN A 707 -4.48 -45.27 -87.47
N SER A 708 -4.43 -45.37 -86.13
CA SER A 708 -3.33 -45.42 -85.15
C SER A 708 -2.83 -46.87 -84.92
N PRO A 709 -1.88 -47.21 -84.00
CA PRO A 709 -1.31 -46.43 -82.88
C PRO A 709 0.19 -46.63 -82.51
N SER A 710 0.58 -46.06 -81.37
CA SER A 710 1.48 -46.59 -80.30
C SER A 710 3.03 -46.58 -80.39
N LEU A 711 3.59 -46.17 -79.24
CA LEU A 711 4.76 -46.71 -78.48
C LEU A 711 6.18 -46.10 -78.58
N GLU A 712 6.90 -46.39 -77.48
CA GLU A 712 8.32 -46.24 -77.11
C GLU A 712 8.89 -44.90 -76.59
N GLU A 713 9.89 -45.05 -75.72
CA GLU A 713 10.47 -44.06 -74.79
C GLU A 713 11.89 -43.65 -75.22
N GLU A 714 12.36 -42.47 -74.80
CA GLU A 714 13.69 -42.20 -74.16
C GLU A 714 14.07 -40.71 -74.17
N GLY A 715 15.04 -40.33 -73.33
CA GLY A 715 15.80 -39.08 -73.46
C GLY A 715 15.32 -37.88 -72.61
N PRO A 716 15.97 -37.58 -71.46
CA PRO A 716 15.62 -36.44 -70.61
C PRO A 716 16.32 -35.13 -71.02
N LEU A 717 15.66 -33.98 -70.80
CA LEU A 717 16.28 -32.65 -70.90
C LEU A 717 16.22 -31.88 -69.58
N SER A 718 17.40 -31.58 -69.04
CA SER A 718 17.59 -30.79 -67.82
C SER A 718 17.50 -29.29 -68.08
N VAL A 719 16.71 -28.57 -67.28
CA VAL A 719 16.74 -27.10 -67.22
C VAL A 719 16.88 -26.65 -65.77
N ARG A 720 18.01 -26.01 -65.45
CA ARG A 720 18.28 -25.41 -64.13
C ARG A 720 17.53 -24.07 -63.98
N PRO A 721 16.84 -23.80 -62.86
CA PRO A 721 16.52 -22.42 -62.47
C PRO A 721 17.83 -21.74 -62.01
N ASN A 722 18.32 -20.78 -62.78
CA ASN A 722 19.64 -20.19 -62.57
C ASN A 722 19.58 -18.99 -61.61
N THR A 723 20.20 -19.10 -60.43
CA THR A 723 20.29 -17.97 -59.48
C THR A 723 21.25 -16.91 -60.00
N THR A 724 20.88 -15.62 -60.00
CA THR A 724 21.84 -14.53 -60.26
C THR A 724 21.47 -13.27 -59.48
N LYS A 725 22.19 -13.02 -58.39
CA LYS A 725 22.22 -11.69 -57.76
C LYS A 725 22.86 -10.70 -58.73
N ARG A 726 22.20 -9.58 -59.05
CA ARG A 726 22.87 -8.40 -59.65
C ARG A 726 22.81 -7.21 -58.70
N ARG A 727 23.99 -6.79 -58.27
CA ARG A 727 24.24 -5.58 -57.48
C ARG A 727 24.44 -4.43 -58.46
N PHE A 728 23.64 -3.38 -58.38
CA PHE A 728 23.93 -2.12 -59.07
C PHE A 728 23.97 -0.97 -58.05
N THR A 729 25.01 -0.16 -58.16
CA THR A 729 25.19 1.07 -57.39
C THR A 729 24.65 2.25 -58.18
N PHE A 730 24.13 3.26 -57.49
CA PHE A 730 23.89 4.58 -58.09
C PHE A 730 24.59 5.67 -57.29
N ARG A 731 25.03 6.72 -58.00
CA ARG A 731 25.88 7.78 -57.44
C ARG A 731 25.06 8.84 -56.70
N LYS A 732 25.71 9.52 -55.75
CA LYS A 732 25.31 10.84 -55.26
C LYS A 732 25.10 11.79 -56.46
N ASN A 733 24.11 12.67 -56.37
CA ASN A 733 24.20 14.00 -56.97
C ASN A 733 23.56 15.04 -56.05
N LYS A 734 24.18 16.21 -55.98
CA LYS A 734 23.67 17.44 -55.36
C LYS A 734 23.10 18.32 -56.50
N PRO A 735 22.25 19.32 -56.21
CA PRO A 735 22.73 20.68 -56.49
C PRO A 735 22.26 21.77 -55.49
N SER A 736 22.77 23.00 -55.70
CA SER A 736 22.23 24.35 -55.40
C SER A 736 20.98 24.51 -54.51
N ALA A 737 20.88 25.41 -53.53
CA ALA A 737 21.66 26.60 -53.16
C ALA A 737 21.76 27.74 -54.21
N GLN A 738 20.79 28.66 -54.18
CA GLN A 738 20.75 30.06 -54.68
C GLN A 738 19.40 30.69 -54.26
N SER A 739 19.13 32.01 -54.23
CA SER A 739 19.90 33.18 -53.73
C SER A 739 19.10 34.49 -53.97
N SER A 740 18.59 35.14 -52.91
CA SER A 740 18.12 36.55 -52.92
C SER A 740 17.76 36.94 -51.46
N ALA A 741 18.18 38.06 -50.84
CA ALA A 741 18.48 39.43 -51.27
C ALA A 741 17.20 40.23 -51.66
N SER A 742 16.87 41.38 -51.08
CA SER A 742 17.54 42.23 -50.07
C SER A 742 16.52 43.18 -49.38
N ALA A 743 17.02 44.12 -48.56
CA ALA A 743 16.35 45.28 -47.94
C ALA A 743 15.64 45.05 -46.58
N GLU A 744 15.64 46.00 -45.63
CA GLU A 744 16.64 47.00 -45.20
C GLU A 744 16.16 47.64 -43.88
N THR A 745 16.95 48.55 -43.27
CA THR A 745 16.66 49.28 -42.00
C THR A 745 16.68 48.38 -40.73
N LYS A 746 17.32 48.67 -39.58
CA LYS A 746 17.60 49.91 -38.80
C LYS A 746 16.32 50.60 -38.28
N SER A 747 16.17 50.96 -37.00
CA SER A 747 17.12 50.95 -35.87
C SER A 747 16.42 51.03 -34.50
N THR A 748 17.11 50.57 -33.46
CA THR A 748 17.25 51.17 -32.12
C THR A 748 16.18 52.17 -31.63
N SER A 749 15.49 51.86 -30.52
CA SER A 749 15.40 52.78 -29.35
C SER A 749 14.64 52.20 -28.14
N MET A 750 15.05 52.69 -26.97
CA MET A 750 14.38 52.69 -25.65
C MET A 750 14.80 54.02 -24.98
N PRO A 751 14.16 54.47 -23.88
CA PRO A 751 12.74 54.60 -23.56
C PRO A 751 12.36 56.10 -23.41
N PRO A 752 11.12 56.46 -23.02
CA PRO A 752 10.84 56.83 -21.60
C PRO A 752 9.40 56.43 -21.16
N GLY A 753 8.89 56.68 -19.95
CA GLY A 753 9.45 57.18 -18.68
C GLY A 753 8.36 57.72 -17.72
N TYR A 754 8.56 57.56 -16.41
CA TYR A 754 7.88 58.21 -15.25
C TYR A 754 6.37 58.56 -15.28
N THR A 755 5.61 58.04 -14.29
CA THR A 755 4.77 58.89 -13.39
C THR A 755 4.29 58.16 -12.11
N HIS A 756 4.51 58.82 -10.97
CA HIS A 756 3.90 58.70 -9.64
C HIS A 756 3.83 60.17 -9.09
N PRO A 757 3.26 60.52 -7.91
CA PRO A 757 2.60 59.72 -6.86
C PRO A 757 1.24 60.27 -6.34
N VAL A 758 0.50 59.45 -5.57
CA VAL A 758 -0.45 59.80 -4.49
C VAL A 758 -0.45 58.56 -3.57
N ILE A 759 0.09 58.49 -2.35
CA ILE A 759 -0.06 59.28 -1.11
C ILE A 759 -1.49 59.29 -0.56
N SER A 760 -1.76 58.42 0.41
CA SER A 760 -2.75 58.64 1.47
C SER A 760 -2.28 57.94 2.74
N GLN A 761 -2.21 58.69 3.83
CA GLN A 761 -1.89 58.20 5.16
C GLN A 761 -3.17 58.15 6.00
N SER A 762 -3.30 57.13 6.84
CA SER A 762 -4.15 57.15 8.03
C SER A 762 -3.51 56.22 9.07
N ALA A 763 -3.20 56.75 10.24
CA ALA A 763 -2.61 56.02 11.37
C ALA A 763 -3.62 55.90 12.52
N GLU A 764 -3.20 55.23 13.61
CA GLU A 764 -3.96 55.02 14.86
C GLU A 764 -5.21 54.10 14.68
N ASP A 765 -5.59 53.21 15.62
CA ASP A 765 -5.10 52.86 16.97
C ASP A 765 -4.55 51.40 16.99
N SER A 766 -3.63 50.94 17.84
CA SER A 766 -3.44 51.10 19.30
C SER A 766 -4.36 50.21 20.18
N SER A 767 -3.87 49.00 20.53
CA SER A 767 -4.15 48.26 21.79
C SER A 767 -3.59 46.82 21.77
N PHE A 768 -2.57 46.54 22.58
CA PHE A 768 -2.38 45.24 23.24
C PHE A 768 -3.22 45.27 24.54
N PRO A 769 -3.99 44.21 24.86
CA PRO A 769 -3.47 43.18 25.76
C PRO A 769 -3.96 41.75 25.39
N GLY A 770 -3.45 40.67 26.00
CA GLY A 770 -2.41 40.54 27.01
C GLY A 770 -2.30 39.09 27.50
N ILE A 771 -1.19 38.74 28.15
CA ILE A 771 -0.94 37.38 28.66
C ILE A 771 -1.87 37.07 29.85
N ARG A 772 -2.41 35.85 29.89
CA ARG A 772 -2.93 35.22 31.12
C ARG A 772 -2.61 33.74 31.15
N ASP A 773 -2.08 33.30 32.28
CA ASP A 773 -1.72 31.91 32.58
C ASP A 773 -2.92 31.05 33.00
N ASN A 774 -2.63 29.75 33.17
CA ASN A 774 -3.39 28.76 33.92
C ASN A 774 -4.77 28.37 33.38
N HIS A 775 -4.83 27.15 32.84
CA HIS A 775 -5.58 26.10 33.54
C HIS A 775 -4.95 24.72 33.32
N PHE A 776 -4.30 24.20 34.37
CA PHE A 776 -4.17 22.76 34.59
C PHE A 776 -5.48 22.28 35.23
N SER A 777 -6.04 21.18 34.73
CA SER A 777 -7.00 20.35 35.46
C SER A 777 -7.15 18.99 34.76
N ASP A 778 -7.35 17.94 35.55
CA ASP A 778 -7.34 16.54 35.12
C ASP A 778 -8.47 16.16 34.15
N GLY A 779 -8.18 15.20 33.27
CA GLY A 779 -9.10 14.69 32.24
C GLY A 779 -8.89 13.21 31.93
N ASN A 780 -8.63 12.39 32.96
CA ASN A 780 -8.32 10.97 32.83
C ASN A 780 -9.60 10.13 32.73
N LEU A 781 -9.91 9.54 31.56
CA LEU A 781 -10.70 8.29 31.38
C LEU A 781 -10.83 7.87 29.90
N THR A 782 -10.82 6.54 29.68
CA THR A 782 -11.07 5.77 28.42
C THR A 782 -10.22 6.10 27.20
#